data_AF-A0A919YX06-F1
#
_entry.id   AF-A0A919YX06-F1
#
_cell.length_a   1.000
_cell.length_b   1.000
_cell.length_c   1.000
_cell.angle_alpha   90.00
_cell.angle_beta   90.00
_cell.angle_gamma   90.00
#
_symmetry.space_group_name_H-M   'P 1'
#
loop_
_entity.id
_entity.type
_entity.pdbx_description
1 polymer ?
#
loop_
_entity_poly.entity_id
_entity_poly.type
_entity_poly.pdbx_seq_one_letter_code
_entity_poly.pdbx_strand_id
1 'polypeptide(L)'
;MDHSTAGGKLIYQLFHEGDSSALDQLTAEWISMCILSHHGGLRDFISPDIASPYLERVKFKEIPEFEHAVATFFKQQIGWDELENYFNQAAREVEAIVTQRQQQKLQVITFSFILKYIFSCLIDADRTNTRIFEEENEEPPESPMNSTVLFKKCYAALMDKIDSYRTGEDAHHPINLLRSKMSDQCEAAAYKPPGMYTLSIPTGGGKTLASLRYALKHAIEYGKERIIYIVPYTTIIEQNAEDIRKILGNEIHILEHHSNVIEEQEEEEEAYDQNKKKLKLAKDNWDNPIIFTTMVQFLNVFFARGTRNVRRLHNLANSVLIFDEVQSVPVQCISLFNEALNFLSHYGRSSIVLCTATQPALDFVENKLKIPTDAEIIQDLELVTDCFKRVKIVDNTTPDGYNANELKALILTEMEKVDSLLVILNTKQAVRKLYTQLNDKAEREHHRYEMFHLSTGMCPAHRKEILEEVRKNLATGGRRVICVSTQLIEAGVDISFQCVVRSLAGLDSIAQAAGRCNRHGKDEIRNVYVIKSADEQLSKLKEIRIGAEKSARILDEFERKPDEFGNDLLSPEAMTKYFEYYYTEIKYDLNYRLPVINQEAFKLLSLNEDNVTALQRKSGMNTRLISKQSFAAVERYFEVIDQPTTSVLVPFNDEANEIIADLNGELDSEQLTSLLRRAQQYVINIYTHELKQLDQDNNIKLLLHGNVYALKEVAYSKEMGLDLEGEAGWSLEIM
;
A
#
# COMPACT_ATOMS: atom_id res chain seq x y z
N MET A 1 -15.70 18.41 33.48
CA MET A 1 -14.28 18.49 33.88
C MET A 1 -13.44 17.91 32.75
N ASP A 2 -12.30 18.52 32.39
CA ASP A 2 -11.37 17.96 31.39
C ASP A 2 -10.66 16.73 31.99
N HIS A 3 -11.36 15.59 31.99
CA HIS A 3 -10.96 14.38 32.70
C HIS A 3 -9.67 13.78 32.11
N SER A 4 -9.51 13.83 30.78
CA SER A 4 -8.29 13.37 30.09
C SER A 4 -7.03 14.11 30.57
N THR A 5 -7.11 15.44 30.66
CA THR A 5 -6.01 16.25 31.18
C THR A 5 -5.79 15.98 32.66
N ALA A 6 -6.86 15.82 33.45
CA ALA A 6 -6.74 15.52 34.88
C ALA A 6 -6.03 14.18 35.12
N GLY A 7 -6.38 13.11 34.40
CA GLY A 7 -5.72 11.81 34.52
C GLY A 7 -4.24 11.86 34.15
N GLY A 8 -3.90 12.48 33.01
CA GLY A 8 -2.50 12.65 32.60
C GLY A 8 -1.69 13.49 33.59
N LYS A 9 -2.28 14.59 34.11
CA LYS A 9 -1.67 15.43 35.15
C LYS A 9 -1.42 14.66 36.44
N LEU A 10 -2.36 13.83 36.88
CA LEU A 10 -2.21 13.00 38.09
C LEU A 10 -1.01 12.05 37.95
N ILE A 11 -0.93 11.29 36.86
CA ILE A 11 0.19 10.36 36.62
C ILE A 11 1.54 11.10 36.59
N TYR A 12 1.58 12.26 35.93
CA TYR A 12 2.78 13.09 35.86
C TYR A 12 3.22 13.59 37.26
N GLN A 13 2.30 14.08 38.08
CA GLN A 13 2.63 14.55 39.43
C GLN A 13 3.10 13.43 40.36
N LEU A 14 2.51 12.23 40.25
CA LEU A 14 2.83 11.10 41.11
C LEU A 14 4.17 10.44 40.78
N PHE A 15 4.48 10.28 39.48
CA PHE A 15 5.55 9.40 39.04
C PHE A 15 6.61 10.05 38.13
N HIS A 16 6.45 11.33 37.75
CA HIS A 16 7.46 12.07 36.98
C HIS A 16 8.16 13.14 37.83
N GLU A 17 7.39 13.88 38.64
CA GLU A 17 7.94 14.91 39.51
C GLU A 17 8.75 14.30 40.69
N GLY A 18 9.48 15.14 41.42
CA GLY A 18 10.33 14.70 42.55
C GLY A 18 11.62 13.97 42.15
N ASP A 19 11.95 12.92 42.90
CA ASP A 19 13.17 12.09 42.80
C ASP A 19 13.00 10.84 41.91
N SER A 20 11.99 10.85 41.04
CA SER A 20 11.67 9.77 40.11
C SER A 20 12.84 9.42 39.18
N SER A 21 13.07 8.12 38.95
CA SER A 21 14.13 7.65 38.05
C SER A 21 13.82 7.99 36.58
N ALA A 22 14.81 7.88 35.69
CA ALA A 22 14.58 8.10 34.25
C ALA A 22 13.57 7.10 33.65
N LEU A 23 13.50 5.87 34.19
CA LEU A 23 12.51 4.87 33.77
C LEU A 23 11.11 5.22 34.26
N ASP A 24 10.98 5.70 35.50
CA ASP A 24 9.69 6.15 36.02
C ASP A 24 9.18 7.37 35.23
N GLN A 25 10.06 8.33 34.93
CA GLN A 25 9.73 9.48 34.10
C GLN A 25 9.25 9.06 32.70
N LEU A 26 9.96 8.15 32.04
CA LEU A 26 9.56 7.65 30.72
C LEU A 26 8.21 6.92 30.77
N THR A 27 8.01 6.08 31.78
CA THR A 27 6.76 5.32 31.98
C THR A 27 5.58 6.26 32.23
N ALA A 28 5.76 7.25 33.12
CA ALA A 28 4.78 8.27 33.43
C ALA A 28 4.43 9.11 32.19
N GLU A 29 5.41 9.48 31.37
CA GLU A 29 5.20 10.21 30.11
C GLU A 29 4.34 9.42 29.12
N TRP A 30 4.58 8.13 28.93
CA TRP A 30 3.83 7.31 27.98
C TRP A 30 2.38 7.11 28.42
N ILE A 31 2.17 6.74 29.69
CA ILE A 31 0.83 6.57 30.27
C ILE A 31 0.07 7.89 30.22
N SER A 32 0.69 8.97 30.70
CA SER A 32 0.09 10.30 30.71
C SER A 32 -0.27 10.79 29.31
N MET A 33 0.62 10.60 28.32
CA MET A 33 0.35 10.98 26.93
C MET A 33 -0.85 10.24 26.37
N CYS A 34 -0.98 8.92 26.61
CA CYS A 34 -2.12 8.14 26.13
C CYS A 34 -3.43 8.62 26.77
N ILE A 35 -3.46 8.81 28.10
CA ILE A 35 -4.64 9.31 28.82
C ILE A 35 -5.01 10.72 28.35
N LEU A 36 -4.05 11.61 28.17
CA LEU A 36 -4.28 12.99 27.72
C LEU A 36 -4.86 13.07 26.30
N SER A 37 -4.57 12.07 25.48
CA SER A 37 -4.73 12.14 24.02
C SER A 37 -5.91 11.33 23.47
N HIS A 38 -6.55 10.47 24.26
CA HIS A 38 -7.51 9.47 23.74
C HIS A 38 -8.70 10.04 22.96
N HIS A 39 -9.15 11.26 23.28
CA HIS A 39 -10.21 11.95 22.52
C HIS A 39 -9.70 12.69 21.27
N GLY A 40 -8.47 13.21 21.29
CA GLY A 40 -7.99 14.22 20.34
C GLY A 40 -6.82 13.79 19.43
N GLY A 41 -6.29 12.59 19.63
CA GLY A 41 -5.04 12.16 19.00
C GLY A 41 -3.81 12.57 19.81
N LEU A 42 -2.67 11.93 19.50
CA LEU A 42 -1.41 12.16 20.20
C LEU A 42 -0.92 13.60 20.03
N ARG A 43 -0.29 14.13 21.08
CA ARG A 43 0.29 15.47 21.10
C ARG A 43 1.79 15.43 20.90
N ASP A 44 2.36 16.60 20.61
CA ASP A 44 3.81 16.76 20.62
C ASP A 44 4.34 16.87 22.05
N PHE A 45 5.38 16.11 22.36
CA PHE A 45 6.20 16.37 23.55
C PHE A 45 6.96 17.68 23.39
N ILE A 46 7.56 17.89 22.21
CA ILE A 46 8.18 19.15 21.79
C ILE A 46 7.71 19.42 20.36
N SER A 47 7.08 20.56 20.11
CA SER A 47 6.55 20.91 18.79
C SER A 47 7.58 21.69 17.95
N PRO A 48 7.41 21.71 16.61
CA PRO A 48 8.19 22.58 15.73
C PRO A 48 8.09 24.08 16.04
N ASP A 49 7.02 24.50 16.74
CA ASP A 49 6.83 25.90 17.20
C ASP A 49 7.69 26.25 18.44
N ILE A 50 8.57 25.33 18.84
CA ILE A 50 9.49 25.48 19.97
C ILE A 50 8.68 25.71 21.26
N ALA A 51 7.75 24.78 21.49
CA ALA A 51 6.89 24.68 22.66
C ALA A 51 6.72 23.22 23.09
N SER A 52 6.08 22.99 24.23
CA SER A 52 5.73 21.64 24.70
C SER A 52 4.22 21.57 25.00
N PRO A 53 3.39 21.25 23.99
CA PRO A 53 1.95 21.06 24.17
C PRO A 53 1.59 20.02 25.24
N TYR A 54 2.45 19.01 25.41
CA TYR A 54 2.34 18.05 26.51
C TYR A 54 2.47 18.72 27.89
N LEU A 55 3.57 19.45 28.15
CA LEU A 55 3.79 20.12 29.45
C LEU A 55 2.75 21.21 29.74
N GLU A 56 2.28 21.91 28.71
CA GLU A 56 1.16 22.85 28.81
C GLU A 56 -0.07 22.21 29.45
N ARG A 57 -0.35 20.94 29.14
CA ARG A 57 -1.50 20.21 29.67
C ARG A 57 -1.23 19.60 31.04
N VAL A 58 -0.14 18.87 31.20
CA VAL A 58 0.08 18.08 32.43
C VAL A 58 0.66 18.90 33.57
N LYS A 59 1.40 19.97 33.27
CA LYS A 59 2.07 20.78 34.29
C LYS A 59 1.40 22.14 34.48
N PHE A 60 1.19 22.88 33.40
CA PHE A 60 0.82 24.30 33.49
C PHE A 60 -0.69 24.57 33.50
N LYS A 61 -1.51 23.70 32.91
CA LYS A 61 -2.96 23.88 32.90
C LYS A 61 -3.54 23.73 34.31
N GLU A 62 -4.26 24.76 34.74
CA GLU A 62 -5.10 24.70 35.94
C GLU A 62 -6.41 23.98 35.61
N ILE A 63 -6.78 23.02 36.46
CA ILE A 63 -8.00 22.23 36.30
C ILE A 63 -8.87 22.53 37.54
N PRO A 64 -10.06 23.13 37.36
CA PRO A 64 -10.98 23.37 38.46
C PRO A 64 -11.31 22.06 39.20
N GLU A 65 -11.31 22.11 40.53
CA GLU A 65 -11.64 20.97 41.41
C GLU A 65 -10.73 19.74 41.26
N PHE A 66 -9.52 19.91 40.71
CA PHE A 66 -8.56 18.82 40.50
C PHE A 66 -8.31 17.98 41.77
N GLU A 67 -7.99 18.62 42.89
CA GLU A 67 -7.73 17.93 44.17
C GLU A 67 -8.95 17.13 44.65
N HIS A 68 -10.16 17.65 44.43
CA HIS A 68 -11.39 16.95 44.78
C HIS A 68 -11.61 15.72 43.86
N ALA A 69 -11.32 15.86 42.57
CA ALA A 69 -11.38 14.76 41.61
C ALA A 69 -10.39 13.64 41.98
N VAL A 70 -9.14 13.99 42.31
CA VAL A 70 -8.11 13.03 42.74
C VAL A 70 -8.52 12.31 44.02
N ALA A 71 -9.00 13.04 45.03
CA ALA A 71 -9.48 12.44 46.27
C ALA A 71 -10.66 11.49 46.03
N THR A 72 -11.56 11.83 45.10
CA THR A 72 -12.71 10.99 44.75
C THR A 72 -12.28 9.74 43.98
N PHE A 73 -11.35 9.88 43.04
CA PHE A 73 -10.77 8.76 42.29
C PHE A 73 -10.15 7.71 43.23
N PHE A 74 -9.29 8.13 44.16
CA PHE A 74 -8.68 7.20 45.12
C PHE A 74 -9.66 6.64 46.16
N LYS A 75 -10.79 7.33 46.39
CA LYS A 75 -11.83 6.85 47.31
C LYS A 75 -12.77 5.84 46.65
N GLN A 76 -13.07 6.00 45.36
CA GLN A 76 -14.15 5.28 44.69
C GLN A 76 -13.70 4.29 43.62
N GLN A 77 -12.51 4.46 43.03
CA GLN A 77 -12.08 3.72 41.85
C GLN A 77 -10.92 2.76 42.13
N ILE A 78 -9.84 3.24 42.78
CA ILE A 78 -8.63 2.44 43.02
C ILE A 78 -7.89 2.90 44.28
N GLY A 79 -7.25 1.97 45.01
CA GLY A 79 -6.37 2.31 46.12
C GLY A 79 -4.98 2.78 45.66
N TRP A 80 -4.27 3.55 46.49
CA TRP A 80 -2.90 3.99 46.19
C TRP A 80 -1.97 2.80 45.89
N ASP A 81 -1.93 1.81 46.79
CA ASP A 81 -1.03 0.65 46.67
C ASP A 81 -1.30 -0.14 45.39
N GLU A 82 -2.55 -0.20 44.94
CA GLU A 82 -2.93 -0.87 43.70
C GLU A 82 -2.48 -0.10 42.47
N LEU A 83 -2.70 1.22 42.42
CA LEU A 83 -2.21 2.08 41.34
C LEU A 83 -0.69 2.05 41.25
N GLU A 84 0.00 2.16 42.38
CA GLU A 84 1.46 2.09 42.47
C GLU A 84 1.97 0.72 42.00
N ASN A 85 1.27 -0.37 42.33
CA ASN A 85 1.62 -1.69 41.83
C ASN A 85 1.42 -1.83 40.32
N TYR A 86 0.36 -1.25 39.73
CA TYR A 86 0.22 -1.19 38.26
C TYR A 86 1.33 -0.38 37.62
N PHE A 87 1.67 0.78 38.19
CA PHE A 87 2.76 1.61 37.69
C PHE A 87 4.10 0.88 37.73
N ASN A 88 4.42 0.22 38.84
CA ASN A 88 5.66 -0.56 38.99
C ASN A 88 5.74 -1.73 38.00
N GLN A 89 4.62 -2.36 37.65
CA GLN A 89 4.58 -3.37 36.58
C GLN A 89 4.86 -2.74 35.22
N ALA A 90 4.20 -1.62 34.89
CA ALA A 90 4.45 -0.89 33.66
C ALA A 90 5.91 -0.41 33.55
N ALA A 91 6.52 0.04 34.65
CA ALA A 91 7.92 0.46 34.67
C ALA A 91 8.88 -0.70 34.35
N ARG A 92 8.60 -1.93 34.83
CA ARG A 92 9.36 -3.13 34.47
C ARG A 92 9.20 -3.50 33.00
N GLU A 93 7.99 -3.33 32.43
CA GLU A 93 7.76 -3.54 31.00
C GLU A 93 8.55 -2.51 30.16
N VAL A 94 8.53 -1.24 30.56
CA VAL A 94 9.31 -0.17 29.91
C VAL A 94 10.82 -0.45 30.02
N GLU A 95 11.32 -0.92 31.16
CA GLU A 95 12.72 -1.32 31.32
C GLU A 95 13.10 -2.46 30.36
N ALA A 96 12.25 -3.49 30.25
CA ALA A 96 12.44 -4.59 29.32
C ALA A 96 12.46 -4.10 27.86
N ILE A 97 11.58 -3.17 27.52
CA ILE A 97 11.53 -2.51 26.21
C ILE A 97 12.82 -1.74 25.92
N VAL A 98 13.28 -0.90 26.85
CA VAL A 98 14.52 -0.13 26.68
C VAL A 98 15.72 -1.07 26.49
N THR A 99 15.78 -2.14 27.29
CA THR A 99 16.83 -3.15 27.22
C THR A 99 16.82 -3.90 25.88
N GLN A 100 15.65 -4.38 25.44
CA GLN A 100 15.49 -5.08 24.18
C GLN A 100 15.88 -4.19 22.99
N ARG A 101 15.48 -2.90 23.01
CA ARG A 101 15.86 -1.94 21.97
C ARG A 101 17.37 -1.82 21.83
N GLN A 102 18.08 -1.72 22.95
CA GLN A 102 19.55 -1.64 22.97
C GLN A 102 20.20 -2.92 22.46
N GLN A 103 19.73 -4.09 22.93
CA GLN A 103 20.24 -5.40 22.50
C GLN A 103 20.07 -5.62 20.99
N GLN A 104 18.90 -5.27 20.47
CA GLN A 104 18.55 -5.40 19.06
C GLN A 104 19.07 -4.22 18.22
N LYS A 105 19.69 -3.20 18.84
CA LYS A 105 20.19 -1.96 18.22
C LYS A 105 19.13 -1.17 17.44
N LEU A 106 17.87 -1.17 17.88
CA LEU A 106 16.75 -0.52 17.21
C LEU A 106 16.82 1.02 17.36
N GLN A 107 16.31 1.75 16.36
CA GLN A 107 16.32 3.21 16.37
C GLN A 107 15.38 3.77 17.45
N VAL A 108 15.60 5.02 17.88
CA VAL A 108 14.81 5.64 18.96
C VAL A 108 13.34 5.83 18.56
N ILE A 109 13.05 5.98 17.25
CA ILE A 109 11.69 6.00 16.70
C ILE A 109 10.86 4.77 17.09
N THR A 110 11.48 3.64 17.45
CA THR A 110 10.74 2.48 17.97
C THR A 110 9.91 2.83 19.22
N PHE A 111 10.37 3.75 20.06
CA PHE A 111 9.59 4.23 21.21
C PHE A 111 8.33 5.00 20.77
N SER A 112 8.38 5.73 19.65
CA SER A 112 7.17 6.32 19.07
C SER A 112 6.15 5.25 18.69
N PHE A 113 6.57 4.16 18.06
CA PHE A 113 5.66 3.10 17.66
C PHE A 113 5.08 2.33 18.84
N ILE A 114 5.85 2.12 19.90
CA ILE A 114 5.36 1.51 21.14
C ILE A 114 4.32 2.40 21.82
N LEU A 115 4.58 3.70 21.94
CA LEU A 115 3.60 4.63 22.49
C LEU A 115 2.32 4.65 21.64
N LYS A 116 2.45 4.69 20.31
CA LYS A 116 1.29 4.57 19.40
C LYS A 116 0.55 3.25 19.54
N TYR A 117 1.25 2.15 19.79
CA TYR A 117 0.64 0.83 20.02
C TYR A 117 -0.20 0.84 21.32
N ILE A 118 0.35 1.35 22.42
CA ILE A 118 -0.40 1.49 23.69
C ILE A 118 -1.62 2.40 23.50
N PHE A 119 -1.45 3.50 22.77
CA PHE A 119 -2.52 4.43 22.42
C PHE A 119 -3.61 3.77 21.56
N SER A 120 -3.22 2.92 20.61
CA SER A 120 -4.12 2.13 19.77
C SER A 120 -5.00 1.21 20.61
N CYS A 121 -4.42 0.47 21.55
CA CYS A 121 -5.16 -0.40 22.46
C CYS A 121 -6.18 0.38 23.29
N LEU A 122 -5.78 1.54 23.84
CA LEU A 122 -6.67 2.38 24.66
C LEU A 122 -7.85 2.91 23.85
N ILE A 123 -7.59 3.46 22.65
CA ILE A 123 -8.66 3.98 21.78
C ILE A 123 -9.62 2.88 21.38
N ASP A 124 -9.10 1.71 21.00
CA ASP A 124 -9.97 0.61 20.58
C ASP A 124 -10.84 0.10 21.73
N ALA A 125 -10.25 -0.05 22.92
CA ALA A 125 -10.99 -0.46 24.11
C ALA A 125 -12.10 0.55 24.48
N ASP A 126 -11.77 1.85 24.53
CA ASP A 126 -12.69 2.93 24.88
C ASP A 126 -13.88 3.02 23.91
N ARG A 127 -13.60 2.99 22.60
CA ARG A 127 -14.64 3.01 21.56
C ARG A 127 -15.48 1.74 21.56
N THR A 128 -14.85 0.59 21.77
CA THR A 128 -15.55 -0.70 21.79
C THR A 128 -16.45 -0.79 23.02
N ASN A 129 -16.01 -0.32 24.19
CA ASN A 129 -16.82 -0.27 25.39
C ASN A 129 -17.99 0.70 25.28
N THR A 130 -17.74 1.91 24.75
CA THR A 130 -18.81 2.90 24.49
C THR A 130 -19.89 2.31 23.58
N ARG A 131 -19.48 1.66 22.49
CA ARG A 131 -20.40 0.99 21.57
C ARG A 131 -21.20 -0.13 22.24
N ILE A 132 -20.54 -1.03 22.98
CA ILE A 132 -21.23 -2.13 23.69
C ILE A 132 -22.25 -1.58 24.69
N PHE A 133 -21.92 -0.47 25.35
CA PHE A 133 -22.83 0.21 26.26
C PHE A 133 -24.03 0.82 25.52
N GLU A 134 -23.81 1.52 24.41
CA GLU A 134 -24.88 2.16 23.62
C GLU A 134 -25.82 1.16 22.94
N GLU A 135 -25.32 -0.01 22.54
CA GLU A 135 -26.11 -1.00 21.81
C GLU A 135 -27.06 -1.85 22.69
N GLU A 136 -26.97 -1.75 24.03
CA GLU A 136 -27.82 -2.29 25.13
C GLU A 136 -28.53 -3.67 24.99
N ASN A 137 -28.47 -4.43 23.89
CA ASN A 137 -29.31 -5.64 23.66
C ASN A 137 -28.75 -6.70 22.69
N GLU A 138 -27.49 -6.63 22.27
CA GLU A 138 -26.86 -7.75 21.56
C GLU A 138 -25.93 -8.51 22.49
N GLU A 139 -26.06 -9.84 22.53
CA GLU A 139 -25.10 -10.71 23.19
C GLU A 139 -23.68 -10.26 22.81
N PRO A 140 -22.71 -10.28 23.75
CA PRO A 140 -21.33 -10.00 23.39
C PRO A 140 -20.98 -10.80 22.13
N PRO A 141 -20.36 -10.18 21.11
CA PRO A 141 -20.15 -10.82 19.82
C PRO A 141 -19.62 -12.23 20.05
N GLU A 142 -20.19 -13.22 19.35
CA GLU A 142 -19.79 -14.64 19.43
C GLU A 142 -18.28 -14.71 19.62
N SER A 143 -17.84 -15.48 20.63
CA SER A 143 -16.44 -15.61 21.04
C SER A 143 -15.50 -15.48 19.84
N PRO A 144 -14.44 -14.65 19.91
CA PRO A 144 -13.62 -14.26 18.78
C PRO A 144 -13.36 -15.47 17.91
N MET A 145 -13.86 -15.42 16.67
CA MET A 145 -13.81 -16.52 15.71
C MET A 145 -12.42 -17.14 15.81
N ASN A 146 -12.34 -18.41 16.21
CA ASN A 146 -11.05 -19.04 16.50
C ASN A 146 -10.21 -19.02 15.21
N SER A 147 -9.29 -18.06 15.13
CA SER A 147 -8.51 -17.77 13.93
C SER A 147 -7.75 -19.01 13.47
N THR A 148 -7.29 -19.84 14.41
CA THR A 148 -6.62 -21.11 14.11
C THR A 148 -7.53 -22.11 13.42
N VAL A 149 -8.79 -22.23 13.83
CA VAL A 149 -9.77 -23.12 13.16
C VAL A 149 -10.04 -22.62 11.75
N LEU A 150 -10.22 -21.30 11.59
CA LEU A 150 -10.40 -20.68 10.28
C LEU A 150 -9.19 -20.92 9.38
N PHE A 151 -7.96 -20.64 9.86
CA PHE A 151 -6.74 -20.84 9.08
C PHE A 151 -6.55 -22.29 8.67
N LYS A 152 -6.91 -23.26 9.52
CA LYS A 152 -6.90 -24.69 9.14
C LYS A 152 -7.88 -24.99 8.00
N LYS A 153 -9.10 -24.45 8.03
CA LYS A 153 -10.09 -24.57 6.94
C LYS A 153 -9.57 -23.94 5.65
N CYS A 154 -9.06 -22.71 5.73
CA CYS A 154 -8.46 -21.98 4.61
C CYS A 154 -7.26 -22.72 4.01
N TYR A 155 -6.38 -23.26 4.86
CA TYR A 155 -5.21 -24.02 4.44
C TYR A 155 -5.61 -25.30 3.70
N ALA A 156 -6.61 -26.04 4.20
CA ALA A 156 -7.12 -27.22 3.51
C ALA A 156 -7.69 -26.86 2.12
N ALA A 157 -8.53 -25.83 2.02
CA ALA A 157 -9.09 -25.38 0.75
C ALA A 157 -8.01 -24.91 -0.25
N LEU A 158 -6.98 -24.21 0.24
CA LEU A 158 -5.83 -23.81 -0.57
C LEU A 158 -5.04 -25.03 -1.07
N MET A 159 -4.83 -26.04 -0.22
CA MET A 159 -4.12 -27.25 -0.60
C MET A 159 -4.89 -28.06 -1.64
N ASP A 160 -6.21 -28.19 -1.52
CA ASP A 160 -7.05 -28.82 -2.55
C ASP A 160 -6.86 -28.15 -3.91
N LYS A 161 -6.79 -26.80 -3.92
CA LYS A 161 -6.54 -26.04 -5.15
C LYS A 161 -5.13 -26.28 -5.70
N ILE A 162 -4.10 -26.28 -4.84
CA ILE A 162 -2.72 -26.55 -5.25
C ILE A 162 -2.58 -27.97 -5.80
N ASP A 163 -3.20 -28.96 -5.17
CA ASP A 163 -3.18 -30.35 -5.61
C ASP A 163 -3.92 -30.52 -6.96
N SER A 164 -4.98 -29.76 -7.21
CA SER A 164 -5.65 -29.76 -8.52
C SER A 164 -4.72 -29.34 -9.68
N TYR A 165 -3.74 -28.45 -9.42
CA TYR A 165 -2.74 -28.07 -10.41
C TYR A 165 -1.67 -29.14 -10.63
N ARG A 166 -1.45 -30.02 -9.63
CA ARG A 166 -0.52 -31.15 -9.72
C ARG A 166 -1.09 -32.34 -10.49
N THR A 167 -2.40 -32.39 -10.66
CA THR A 167 -3.10 -33.48 -11.37
C THR A 167 -3.70 -33.03 -12.71
N GLY A 168 -3.61 -31.75 -13.07
CA GLY A 168 -4.13 -31.20 -14.32
C GLY A 168 -3.33 -31.63 -15.56
N GLU A 169 -3.88 -31.38 -16.75
CA GLU A 169 -3.29 -31.76 -18.04
C GLU A 169 -1.85 -31.22 -18.23
N ASP A 170 -1.56 -30.02 -17.71
CA ASP A 170 -0.25 -29.36 -17.79
C ASP A 170 0.66 -29.64 -16.58
N ALA A 171 0.31 -30.56 -15.67
CA ALA A 171 1.04 -30.75 -14.41
C ALA A 171 2.52 -31.11 -14.61
N HIS A 172 2.83 -31.86 -15.66
CA HIS A 172 4.20 -32.29 -15.99
C HIS A 172 5.01 -31.22 -16.75
N HIS A 173 4.42 -30.07 -17.06
CA HIS A 173 5.15 -28.97 -17.69
C HIS A 173 6.27 -28.46 -16.74
N PRO A 174 7.51 -28.24 -17.21
CA PRO A 174 8.64 -27.87 -16.36
C PRO A 174 8.38 -26.67 -15.44
N ILE A 175 7.70 -25.63 -15.95
CA ILE A 175 7.30 -24.45 -15.16
C ILE A 175 6.35 -24.81 -14.02
N ASN A 176 5.41 -25.74 -14.23
CA ASN A 176 4.44 -26.13 -13.20
C ASN A 176 5.11 -26.98 -12.10
N LEU A 177 6.07 -27.83 -12.46
CA LEU A 177 6.92 -28.53 -11.49
C LEU A 177 7.73 -27.54 -10.64
N LEU A 178 8.27 -26.48 -11.27
CA LEU A 178 9.01 -25.44 -10.56
C LEU A 178 8.10 -24.61 -9.63
N ARG A 179 6.90 -24.24 -10.09
CA ARG A 179 5.86 -23.61 -9.24
C ARG A 179 5.55 -24.47 -8.02
N SER A 180 5.41 -25.79 -8.22
CA SER A 180 5.20 -26.73 -7.12
C SER A 180 6.39 -26.76 -6.16
N LYS A 181 7.63 -26.86 -6.67
CA LYS A 181 8.85 -26.86 -5.84
C LYS A 181 8.95 -25.57 -5.02
N MET A 182 8.71 -24.40 -5.61
CA MET A 182 8.72 -23.12 -4.89
C MET A 182 7.60 -23.05 -3.83
N SER A 183 6.41 -23.53 -4.16
CA SER A 183 5.30 -23.61 -3.20
C SER A 183 5.62 -24.52 -2.00
N ASP A 184 6.29 -25.66 -2.24
CA ASP A 184 6.72 -26.56 -1.17
C ASP A 184 7.82 -25.95 -0.29
N GLN A 185 8.73 -25.16 -0.87
CA GLN A 185 9.70 -24.37 -0.11
C GLN A 185 9.03 -23.34 0.79
N CYS A 186 7.97 -22.67 0.31
CA CYS A 186 7.17 -21.75 1.13
C CYS A 186 6.50 -22.46 2.32
N GLU A 187 5.97 -23.67 2.13
CA GLU A 187 5.45 -24.43 3.28
C GLU A 187 6.54 -24.85 4.25
N ALA A 188 7.69 -25.33 3.75
CA ALA A 188 8.82 -25.70 4.61
C ALA A 188 9.33 -24.50 5.43
N ALA A 189 9.41 -23.32 4.80
CA ALA A 189 9.80 -22.09 5.46
C ALA A 189 8.80 -21.64 6.54
N ALA A 190 7.53 -22.02 6.45
CA ALA A 190 6.51 -21.69 7.45
C ALA A 190 6.83 -22.25 8.84
N TYR A 191 7.71 -23.26 8.94
CA TYR A 191 8.20 -23.79 10.21
C TYR A 191 9.39 -23.02 10.79
N LYS A 192 10.02 -22.10 10.06
CA LYS A 192 11.06 -21.23 10.61
C LYS A 192 10.49 -20.30 11.70
N PRO A 193 11.29 -19.83 12.67
CA PRO A 193 10.81 -18.96 13.75
C PRO A 193 10.14 -17.66 13.23
N PRO A 194 9.25 -17.01 13.99
CA PRO A 194 8.71 -15.70 13.61
C PRO A 194 9.82 -14.67 13.36
N GLY A 195 9.68 -13.90 12.28
CA GLY A 195 10.72 -12.97 11.83
C GLY A 195 10.42 -12.38 10.46
N MET A 196 11.44 -11.78 9.84
CA MET A 196 11.36 -11.18 8.52
C MET A 196 11.95 -12.12 7.46
N TYR A 197 11.22 -12.32 6.37
CA TYR A 197 11.58 -13.20 5.26
C TYR A 197 11.40 -12.49 3.93
N THR A 198 12.22 -12.85 2.95
CA THR A 198 12.07 -12.40 1.56
C THR A 198 11.56 -13.56 0.70
N LEU A 199 10.72 -13.21 -0.27
CA LEU A 199 10.15 -14.16 -1.21
C LEU A 199 10.37 -13.68 -2.64
N SER A 200 11.46 -14.14 -3.24
CA SER A 200 11.84 -13.83 -4.62
C SER A 200 11.28 -14.84 -5.62
N ILE A 201 10.00 -14.66 -5.98
CA ILE A 201 9.34 -15.47 -7.01
C ILE A 201 9.16 -14.62 -8.28
N PRO A 202 9.69 -15.06 -9.45
CA PRO A 202 9.52 -14.34 -10.72
C PRO A 202 8.06 -14.16 -11.13
N THR A 203 7.79 -13.17 -11.98
CA THR A 203 6.45 -12.85 -12.46
C THR A 203 5.81 -14.03 -13.21
N GLY A 204 4.72 -14.56 -12.64
CA GLY A 204 4.04 -15.76 -13.13
C GLY A 204 4.47 -17.06 -12.43
N GLY A 205 5.35 -17.00 -11.42
CA GLY A 205 5.79 -18.15 -10.61
C GLY A 205 4.82 -18.58 -9.51
N GLY A 206 3.62 -17.98 -9.42
CA GLY A 206 2.61 -18.35 -8.42
C GLY A 206 2.81 -17.69 -7.03
N LYS A 207 3.46 -16.52 -7.00
CA LYS A 207 3.79 -15.73 -5.79
C LYS A 207 2.64 -15.65 -4.80
N THR A 208 1.45 -15.24 -5.24
CA THR A 208 0.25 -15.04 -4.41
C THR A 208 -0.17 -16.31 -3.66
N LEU A 209 -0.24 -17.47 -4.32
CA LEU A 209 -0.63 -18.73 -3.66
C LEU A 209 0.49 -19.27 -2.77
N ALA A 210 1.75 -19.10 -3.20
CA ALA A 210 2.91 -19.55 -2.43
C ALA A 210 3.08 -18.74 -1.12
N SER A 211 2.93 -17.41 -1.17
CA SER A 211 2.99 -16.55 0.02
C SER A 211 1.82 -16.81 0.96
N LEU A 212 0.61 -17.04 0.42
CA LEU A 212 -0.56 -17.39 1.21
C LEU A 212 -0.43 -18.78 1.87
N ARG A 213 0.17 -19.77 1.18
CA ARG A 213 0.47 -21.10 1.74
C ARG A 213 1.43 -20.98 2.93
N TYR A 214 2.50 -20.19 2.78
CA TYR A 214 3.39 -19.87 3.90
C TYR A 214 2.60 -19.25 5.06
N ALA A 215 1.81 -18.20 4.79
CA ALA A 215 1.17 -17.42 5.83
C ALA A 215 0.13 -18.22 6.62
N LEU A 216 -0.72 -18.99 5.94
CA LEU A 216 -1.69 -19.86 6.59
C LEU A 216 -1.01 -20.93 7.44
N LYS A 217 0.03 -21.58 6.91
CA LYS A 217 0.76 -22.62 7.64
C LYS A 217 1.48 -22.04 8.86
N HIS A 218 2.17 -20.92 8.68
CA HIS A 218 2.92 -20.23 9.73
C HIS A 218 1.99 -19.68 10.82
N ALA A 219 0.82 -19.19 10.42
CA ALA A 219 -0.20 -18.74 11.37
C ALA A 219 -0.73 -19.87 12.25
N ILE A 220 -0.95 -21.06 11.67
CA ILE A 220 -1.35 -22.26 12.41
C ILE A 220 -0.24 -22.71 13.37
N GLU A 221 1.01 -22.75 12.89
CA GLU A 221 2.16 -23.25 13.66
C GLU A 221 2.48 -22.38 14.87
N TYR A 222 2.47 -21.05 14.68
CA TYR A 222 2.89 -20.09 15.71
C TYR A 222 1.74 -19.36 16.40
N GLY A 223 0.48 -19.81 16.19
CA GLY A 223 -0.70 -19.22 16.83
C GLY A 223 -0.87 -17.74 16.51
N LYS A 224 -0.66 -17.35 15.25
CA LYS A 224 -0.88 -15.96 14.82
C LYS A 224 -2.37 -15.66 14.83
N GLU A 225 -2.71 -14.40 15.11
CA GLU A 225 -4.11 -13.96 15.17
C GLU A 225 -4.65 -13.61 13.79
N ARG A 226 -3.81 -13.01 12.93
CA ARG A 226 -4.24 -12.44 11.65
C ARG A 226 -3.24 -12.69 10.53
N ILE A 227 -3.73 -12.68 9.30
CA ILE A 227 -2.97 -12.63 8.05
C ILE A 227 -3.39 -11.36 7.32
N ILE A 228 -2.43 -10.47 7.08
CA ILE A 228 -2.65 -9.18 6.44
C ILE A 228 -1.86 -9.19 5.13
N TYR A 229 -2.58 -9.13 4.01
CA TYR A 229 -2.04 -9.09 2.66
C TYR A 229 -2.06 -7.64 2.15
N ILE A 230 -0.88 -7.05 1.99
CA ILE A 230 -0.66 -5.67 1.58
C ILE A 230 -0.21 -5.65 0.12
N VAL A 231 -0.97 -5.01 -0.76
CA VAL A 231 -0.60 -4.85 -2.18
C VAL A 231 -0.23 -3.40 -2.53
N PRO A 232 0.48 -3.18 -3.66
CA PRO A 232 0.90 -1.85 -4.11
C PRO A 232 -0.27 -0.92 -4.47
N TYR A 233 -1.24 -1.39 -5.26
CA TYR A 233 -2.26 -0.55 -5.89
C TYR A 233 -3.68 -1.06 -5.62
N THR A 234 -4.63 -0.11 -5.53
CA THR A 234 -6.05 -0.38 -5.29
C THR A 234 -6.69 -1.23 -6.39
N THR A 235 -6.31 -1.00 -7.65
CA THR A 235 -6.91 -1.66 -8.83
C THR A 235 -6.65 -3.16 -8.91
N ILE A 236 -5.71 -3.67 -8.11
CA ILE A 236 -5.31 -5.10 -8.08
C ILE A 236 -5.99 -5.83 -6.91
N ILE A 237 -6.44 -5.11 -5.88
CA ILE A 237 -7.04 -5.72 -4.69
C ILE A 237 -8.29 -6.49 -5.04
N GLU A 238 -9.23 -5.86 -5.74
CA GLU A 238 -10.54 -6.45 -6.02
C GLU A 238 -10.40 -7.78 -6.78
N GLN A 239 -9.51 -7.84 -7.77
CA GLN A 239 -9.28 -9.07 -8.53
C GLN A 239 -8.57 -10.15 -7.68
N ASN A 240 -7.48 -9.79 -7.00
CA ASN A 240 -6.72 -10.75 -6.19
C ASN A 240 -7.54 -11.26 -4.99
N ALA A 241 -8.29 -10.39 -4.32
CA ALA A 241 -9.13 -10.73 -3.19
C ALA A 241 -10.29 -11.63 -3.61
N GLU A 242 -10.91 -11.38 -4.77
CA GLU A 242 -11.97 -12.23 -5.31
C GLU A 242 -11.45 -13.61 -5.73
N ASP A 243 -10.28 -13.68 -6.37
CA ASP A 243 -9.65 -14.94 -6.73
C ASP A 243 -9.27 -15.75 -5.48
N ILE A 244 -8.76 -15.10 -4.44
CA ILE A 244 -8.45 -15.75 -3.16
C ILE A 244 -9.72 -16.16 -2.43
N ARG A 245 -10.78 -15.34 -2.46
CA ARG A 245 -12.10 -15.67 -1.88
C ARG A 245 -12.67 -16.93 -2.50
N LYS A 246 -12.60 -17.07 -3.82
CA LYS A 246 -13.03 -18.28 -4.53
C LYS A 246 -12.22 -19.52 -4.13
N ILE A 247 -10.93 -19.36 -3.84
CA ILE A 247 -10.05 -20.45 -3.44
C ILE A 247 -10.30 -20.87 -1.99
N LEU A 248 -10.42 -19.91 -1.07
CA LEU A 248 -10.59 -20.20 0.35
C LEU A 248 -12.03 -20.60 0.68
N GLY A 249 -13.01 -20.10 -0.08
CA GLY A 249 -14.45 -20.35 0.08
C GLY A 249 -15.24 -19.08 0.43
N ASN A 250 -16.40 -18.91 -0.21
CA ASN A 250 -17.23 -17.69 -0.12
C ASN A 250 -17.79 -17.36 1.28
N GLU A 251 -17.81 -18.34 2.20
CA GLU A 251 -18.24 -18.16 3.60
C GLU A 251 -17.18 -17.49 4.48
N ILE A 252 -15.95 -17.30 3.98
CA ILE A 252 -14.86 -16.72 4.77
C ILE A 252 -14.95 -15.20 4.73
N HIS A 253 -15.00 -14.60 5.92
CA HIS A 253 -14.95 -13.17 6.11
C HIS A 253 -13.54 -12.63 5.78
N ILE A 254 -13.31 -12.34 4.49
CA ILE A 254 -12.15 -11.59 4.02
C ILE A 254 -12.48 -10.10 4.09
N LEU A 255 -11.72 -9.35 4.89
CA LEU A 255 -11.84 -7.90 4.95
C LEU A 255 -11.08 -7.26 3.79
N GLU A 256 -11.77 -6.50 2.95
CA GLU A 256 -11.15 -5.67 1.91
C GLU A 256 -11.18 -4.20 2.33
N HIS A 257 -10.01 -3.58 2.41
CA HIS A 257 -9.88 -2.17 2.79
C HIS A 257 -8.88 -1.42 1.89
N HIS A 258 -9.43 -0.76 0.86
CA HIS A 258 -8.64 -0.14 -0.21
C HIS A 258 -9.14 1.23 -0.67
N SER A 259 -10.27 1.72 -0.16
CA SER A 259 -10.88 2.96 -0.63
C SER A 259 -10.39 4.20 0.12
N ASN A 260 -9.96 5.23 -0.63
CA ASN A 260 -10.05 6.64 -0.24
C ASN A 260 -11.36 7.29 -0.75
N VAL A 261 -12.23 6.49 -1.39
CA VAL A 261 -13.21 6.94 -2.40
C VAL A 261 -14.41 7.68 -1.83
N ILE A 262 -14.62 7.62 -0.53
CA ILE A 262 -15.67 8.39 0.11
C ILE A 262 -15.01 8.88 1.38
N GLU A 263 -14.84 10.20 1.52
CA GLU A 263 -14.81 10.81 2.84
C GLU A 263 -16.05 10.24 3.53
N GLU A 264 -15.86 9.20 4.35
CA GLU A 264 -16.91 8.65 5.17
C GLU A 264 -17.27 9.78 6.14
N GLN A 265 -18.16 10.66 5.68
CA GLN A 265 -18.64 11.82 6.40
C GLN A 265 -19.13 11.32 7.76
N GLU A 266 -18.89 12.15 8.76
CA GLU A 266 -19.28 11.99 10.16
C GLU A 266 -20.80 12.06 10.32
N GLU A 267 -21.54 11.20 9.62
CA GLU A 267 -22.95 10.95 9.91
C GLU A 267 -23.03 9.64 10.69
N GLU A 268 -23.24 9.79 11.99
CA GLU A 268 -23.55 8.78 13.00
C GLU A 268 -24.94 8.15 12.75
N GLU A 269 -25.31 7.83 11.51
CA GLU A 269 -26.58 7.15 11.25
C GLU A 269 -26.41 5.63 11.28
N GLU A 270 -27.28 5.01 12.08
CA GLU A 270 -27.38 3.59 12.34
C GLU A 270 -27.51 2.80 11.03
N ALA A 271 -26.46 2.05 10.67
CA ALA A 271 -26.62 1.01 9.65
C ALA A 271 -27.62 -0.02 10.19
N TYR A 272 -28.83 -0.04 9.62
CA TYR A 272 -29.91 -0.98 9.97
C TYR A 272 -29.55 -2.45 9.67
N ASP A 273 -28.55 -2.67 8.81
CA ASP A 273 -28.01 -4.00 8.50
C ASP A 273 -26.82 -4.33 9.40
N GLN A 274 -26.99 -5.36 10.24
CA GLN A 274 -25.98 -5.88 11.16
C GLN A 274 -24.68 -6.28 10.45
N ASN A 275 -24.74 -6.79 9.21
CA ASN A 275 -23.54 -7.15 8.46
C ASN A 275 -22.78 -5.91 7.97
N LYS A 276 -23.47 -4.83 7.58
CA LYS A 276 -22.84 -3.56 7.19
C LYS A 276 -22.21 -2.87 8.40
N LYS A 277 -22.89 -2.88 9.55
CA LYS A 277 -22.36 -2.37 10.83
C LYS A 277 -21.09 -3.14 11.23
N LYS A 278 -21.12 -4.47 11.19
CA LYS A 278 -19.95 -5.34 11.43
C LYS A 278 -18.79 -5.07 10.46
N LEU A 279 -19.07 -4.86 9.17
CA LEU A 279 -18.03 -4.57 8.18
C LEU A 279 -17.39 -3.19 8.37
N LYS A 280 -18.17 -2.15 8.70
CA LYS A 280 -17.67 -0.81 9.05
C LYS A 280 -16.77 -0.87 10.28
N LEU A 281 -17.21 -1.57 11.32
CA LEU A 281 -16.44 -1.78 12.55
C LEU A 281 -15.12 -2.53 12.29
N ALA A 282 -15.16 -3.61 11.50
CA ALA A 282 -13.97 -4.36 11.14
C ALA A 282 -12.95 -3.54 10.35
N LYS A 283 -13.38 -2.56 9.54
CA LYS A 283 -12.48 -1.60 8.87
C LYS A 283 -11.83 -0.61 9.84
N ASP A 284 -12.49 -0.29 10.94
CA ASP A 284 -12.00 0.70 11.91
C ASP A 284 -10.91 0.16 12.82
N ASN A 285 -10.94 -1.14 13.14
CA ASN A 285 -9.96 -1.76 14.02
C ASN A 285 -9.11 -2.85 13.37
N TRP A 286 -9.45 -3.35 12.17
CA TRP A 286 -8.75 -4.48 11.52
C TRP A 286 -8.80 -5.78 12.34
N ASP A 287 -9.96 -6.07 12.94
CA ASP A 287 -10.14 -7.25 13.81
C ASP A 287 -10.47 -8.56 13.05
N ASN A 288 -10.48 -8.55 11.72
CA ASN A 288 -10.74 -9.76 10.92
C ASN A 288 -9.49 -10.66 10.79
N PRO A 289 -9.62 -12.00 10.79
CA PRO A 289 -8.47 -12.90 10.69
C PRO A 289 -7.70 -12.82 9.37
N ILE A 290 -8.36 -12.48 8.26
CA ILE A 290 -7.72 -12.30 6.94
C ILE A 290 -8.12 -10.93 6.38
N ILE A 291 -7.10 -10.11 6.09
CA ILE A 291 -7.27 -8.71 5.68
C ILE A 291 -6.49 -8.45 4.39
N PHE A 292 -7.15 -7.87 3.39
CA PHE A 292 -6.54 -7.34 2.18
C PHE A 292 -6.57 -5.82 2.23
N THR A 293 -5.40 -5.21 2.11
CA THR A 293 -5.23 -3.76 2.25
C THR A 293 -4.15 -3.23 1.30
N THR A 294 -3.98 -1.91 1.24
CA THR A 294 -2.96 -1.26 0.42
C THR A 294 -1.75 -0.84 1.24
N MET A 295 -0.62 -0.62 0.56
CA MET A 295 0.55 0.04 1.16
C MET A 295 0.21 1.40 1.78
N VAL A 296 -0.69 2.16 1.15
CA VAL A 296 -1.18 3.47 1.64
C VAL A 296 -1.89 3.30 2.99
N GLN A 297 -2.81 2.35 3.08
CA GLN A 297 -3.54 2.09 4.32
C GLN A 297 -2.61 1.59 5.42
N PHE A 298 -1.64 0.73 5.11
CA PHE A 298 -0.61 0.31 6.06
C PHE A 298 0.18 1.50 6.63
N LEU A 299 0.69 2.39 5.77
CA LEU A 299 1.43 3.59 6.21
C LEU A 299 0.54 4.54 7.02
N ASN A 300 -0.75 4.68 6.65
CA ASN A 300 -1.69 5.51 7.37
C ASN A 300 -1.92 5.04 8.82
N VAL A 301 -1.85 3.74 9.11
CA VAL A 301 -1.95 3.21 10.49
C VAL A 301 -0.91 3.85 11.42
N PHE A 302 0.29 4.12 10.90
CA PHE A 302 1.40 4.67 11.68
C PHE A 302 1.48 6.20 11.64
N PHE A 303 1.11 6.83 10.53
CA PHE A 303 1.51 8.23 10.29
C PHE A 303 0.36 9.16 9.89
N ALA A 304 -0.81 8.65 9.55
CA ALA A 304 -1.92 9.52 9.18
C ALA A 304 -2.55 10.20 10.41
N ARG A 305 -3.14 11.37 10.18
CA ARG A 305 -3.88 12.13 11.18
C ARG A 305 -5.08 11.38 11.75
N GLY A 306 -5.36 11.66 13.01
CA GLY A 306 -6.61 11.30 13.67
C GLY A 306 -6.57 9.95 14.38
N THR A 307 -7.66 9.64 15.07
CA THR A 307 -7.75 8.49 15.97
C THR A 307 -8.25 7.21 15.29
N ARG A 308 -8.80 7.32 14.07
CA ARG A 308 -9.34 6.17 13.32
C ARG A 308 -8.26 5.25 12.77
N ASN A 309 -7.23 5.80 12.13
CA ASN A 309 -6.17 4.98 11.53
C ASN A 309 -5.33 4.26 12.60
N VAL A 310 -4.95 4.99 13.66
CA VAL A 310 -4.13 4.43 14.74
C VAL A 310 -4.85 3.33 15.51
N ARG A 311 -6.20 3.31 15.55
CA ARG A 311 -6.99 2.23 16.16
C ARG A 311 -6.65 0.83 15.60
N ARG A 312 -6.15 0.75 14.37
CA ARG A 312 -5.77 -0.52 13.71
C ARG A 312 -4.38 -1.05 14.11
N LEU A 313 -3.53 -0.20 14.70
CA LEU A 313 -2.12 -0.51 14.91
C LEU A 313 -1.91 -1.73 15.82
N HIS A 314 -2.68 -1.87 16.90
CA HIS A 314 -2.50 -2.99 17.81
C HIS A 314 -2.82 -4.34 17.14
N ASN A 315 -3.76 -4.37 16.20
CA ASN A 315 -4.10 -5.56 15.42
C ASN A 315 -3.07 -5.92 14.34
N LEU A 316 -2.02 -5.11 14.14
CA LEU A 316 -0.84 -5.51 13.37
C LEU A 316 0.12 -6.41 14.15
N ALA A 317 0.01 -6.46 15.49
CA ALA A 317 0.79 -7.37 16.31
C ALA A 317 0.28 -8.81 16.17
N ASN A 318 1.13 -9.77 16.55
CA ASN A 318 0.92 -11.21 16.48
C ASN A 318 0.34 -11.70 15.13
N SER A 319 0.74 -11.06 14.04
CA SER A 319 0.17 -11.26 12.71
C SER A 319 1.20 -11.76 11.70
N VAL A 320 0.73 -12.33 10.58
CA VAL A 320 1.56 -12.52 9.38
C VAL A 320 1.26 -11.38 8.41
N LEU A 321 2.26 -10.56 8.08
CA LEU A 321 2.15 -9.48 7.11
C LEU A 321 2.85 -9.90 5.80
N ILE A 322 2.10 -9.88 4.71
CA ILE A 322 2.62 -10.17 3.37
C ILE A 322 2.63 -8.86 2.59
N PHE A 323 3.81 -8.35 2.26
CA PHE A 323 3.96 -7.20 1.37
C PHE A 323 4.21 -7.71 -0.04
N ASP A 324 3.19 -7.66 -0.88
CA ASP A 324 3.31 -7.95 -2.31
C ASP A 324 3.94 -6.75 -3.02
N GLU A 325 4.91 -7.02 -3.90
CA GLU A 325 5.69 -6.01 -4.61
C GLU A 325 6.21 -4.88 -3.71
N VAL A 326 6.94 -5.24 -2.64
CA VAL A 326 7.47 -4.29 -1.63
C VAL A 326 8.24 -3.10 -2.23
N GLN A 327 8.79 -3.23 -3.44
CA GLN A 327 9.42 -2.13 -4.16
C GLN A 327 8.47 -0.96 -4.48
N SER A 328 7.16 -1.12 -4.33
CA SER A 328 6.16 -0.08 -4.54
C SER A 328 6.04 0.92 -3.38
N VAL A 329 6.79 0.74 -2.29
CA VAL A 329 6.82 1.70 -1.18
C VAL A 329 7.28 3.06 -1.75
N PRO A 330 6.53 4.15 -1.55
CA PRO A 330 6.97 5.47 -1.99
C PRO A 330 8.36 5.79 -1.46
N VAL A 331 9.25 6.31 -2.31
CA VAL A 331 10.68 6.50 -1.99
C VAL A 331 10.86 7.24 -0.66
N GLN A 332 10.11 8.33 -0.48
CA GLN A 332 10.11 9.16 0.73
C GLN A 332 9.63 8.46 2.00
N CYS A 333 8.93 7.35 1.89
CA CYS A 333 8.42 6.59 3.02
C CYS A 333 9.35 5.45 3.45
N ILE A 334 10.42 5.14 2.69
CA ILE A 334 11.25 3.94 2.91
C ILE A 334 11.83 3.88 4.33
N SER A 335 12.43 4.97 4.84
CA SER A 335 12.99 4.97 6.20
C SER A 335 11.91 4.72 7.28
N LEU A 336 10.75 5.33 7.13
CA LEU A 336 9.63 5.18 8.07
C LEU A 336 9.02 3.77 8.01
N PHE A 337 8.85 3.24 6.80
CA PHE A 337 8.39 1.89 6.52
C PHE A 337 9.31 0.85 7.17
N ASN A 338 10.62 0.97 6.95
CA ASN A 338 11.60 0.02 7.47
C ASN A 338 11.59 -0.04 9.01
N GLU A 339 11.51 1.12 9.68
CA GLU A 339 11.45 1.15 11.13
C GLU A 339 10.12 0.63 11.68
N ALA A 340 9.01 0.83 10.98
CA ALA A 340 7.72 0.24 11.35
C ALA A 340 7.77 -1.29 11.30
N LEU A 341 8.39 -1.86 10.27
CA LEU A 341 8.60 -3.31 10.15
C LEU A 341 9.55 -3.85 11.22
N ASN A 342 10.65 -3.15 11.49
CA ASN A 342 11.58 -3.50 12.57
C ASN A 342 10.83 -3.54 13.92
N PHE A 343 9.95 -2.57 14.20
CA PHE A 343 9.09 -2.58 15.38
C PHE A 343 8.13 -3.77 15.41
N LEU A 344 7.38 -4.02 14.33
CA LEU A 344 6.41 -5.12 14.26
C LEU A 344 7.07 -6.50 14.42
N SER A 345 8.27 -6.69 13.86
CA SER A 345 9.00 -7.95 13.99
C SER A 345 9.49 -8.19 15.42
N HIS A 346 10.02 -7.17 16.10
CA HIS A 346 10.71 -7.35 17.39
C HIS A 346 9.80 -7.18 18.61
N TYR A 347 8.83 -6.26 18.54
CA TYR A 347 7.88 -5.99 19.63
C TYR A 347 6.48 -6.51 19.31
N GLY A 348 6.04 -6.36 18.06
CA GLY A 348 4.75 -6.87 17.62
C GLY A 348 4.67 -8.40 17.53
N ARG A 349 5.80 -9.12 17.58
CA ARG A 349 5.88 -10.58 17.35
C ARG A 349 5.28 -11.01 16.00
N SER A 350 5.25 -10.10 15.03
CA SER A 350 4.67 -10.36 13.73
C SER A 350 5.70 -10.96 12.78
N SER A 351 5.24 -11.86 11.91
CA SER A 351 6.05 -12.44 10.86
C SER A 351 5.82 -11.67 9.57
N ILE A 352 6.90 -11.24 8.92
CA ILE A 352 6.83 -10.37 7.74
C ILE A 352 7.41 -11.10 6.54
N VAL A 353 6.67 -11.13 5.44
CA VAL A 353 7.12 -11.68 4.16
C VAL A 353 7.14 -10.56 3.12
N LEU A 354 8.32 -10.22 2.65
CA LEU A 354 8.55 -9.22 1.61
C LEU A 354 8.62 -9.93 0.27
N CYS A 355 7.51 -9.92 -0.46
CA CYS A 355 7.42 -10.56 -1.76
C CYS A 355 7.86 -9.59 -2.83
N THR A 356 8.73 -10.05 -3.72
CA THR A 356 9.23 -9.25 -4.84
C THR A 356 9.63 -10.16 -5.99
N ALA A 357 9.62 -9.65 -7.22
CA ALA A 357 10.30 -10.31 -8.32
C ALA A 357 11.83 -10.19 -8.21
N THR A 358 12.31 -9.14 -7.55
CA THR A 358 13.72 -8.73 -7.50
C THR A 358 14.02 -8.17 -6.12
N GLN A 359 15.01 -8.70 -5.40
CA GLN A 359 15.30 -8.19 -4.06
C GLN A 359 15.66 -6.70 -4.15
N PRO A 360 14.85 -5.79 -3.58
CA PRO A 360 15.27 -4.41 -3.54
C PRO A 360 16.47 -4.36 -2.60
N ALA A 361 17.46 -3.57 -3.01
CA ALA A 361 18.68 -3.33 -2.25
C ALA A 361 18.38 -2.41 -1.03
N LEU A 362 17.37 -2.75 -0.23
CA LEU A 362 16.99 -2.03 0.98
C LEU A 362 18.04 -2.18 2.09
N ASP A 363 19.00 -3.09 1.94
CA ASP A 363 20.16 -3.19 2.82
C ASP A 363 21.12 -2.00 2.70
N PHE A 364 21.02 -1.21 1.61
CA PHE A 364 21.90 -0.08 1.32
C PHE A 364 21.37 1.26 1.85
N VAL A 365 20.15 1.30 2.39
CA VAL A 365 19.61 2.51 3.00
C VAL A 365 20.10 2.66 4.44
N GLU A 366 20.22 3.91 4.93
CA GLU A 366 20.75 4.19 6.27
C GLU A 366 19.90 3.54 7.37
N ASN A 367 18.57 3.67 7.27
CA ASN A 367 17.60 3.04 8.15
C ASN A 367 17.12 1.72 7.52
N LYS A 368 17.99 0.71 7.50
CA LYS A 368 17.71 -0.57 6.85
C LYS A 368 16.85 -1.52 7.69
N LEU A 369 16.23 -2.46 7.00
CA LEU A 369 15.57 -3.60 7.62
C LEU A 369 16.59 -4.52 8.29
N LYS A 370 16.18 -5.16 9.38
CA LYS A 370 17.01 -6.13 10.11
C LYS A 370 16.65 -7.54 9.70
N ILE A 371 16.83 -7.82 8.42
CA ILE A 371 16.53 -9.13 7.83
C ILE A 371 17.66 -10.11 8.21
N PRO A 372 17.34 -11.34 8.69
CA PRO A 372 18.32 -12.40 8.91
C PRO A 372 19.05 -12.79 7.61
N THR A 373 20.26 -13.32 7.72
CA THR A 373 21.07 -13.72 6.54
C THR A 373 20.47 -14.89 5.75
N ASP A 374 19.63 -15.72 6.36
CA ASP A 374 18.97 -16.90 5.79
C ASP A 374 17.45 -16.68 5.56
N ALA A 375 17.08 -15.41 5.35
CA ALA A 375 15.71 -14.96 5.22
C ALA A 375 15.04 -15.25 3.86
N GLU A 376 15.82 -15.50 2.81
CA GLU A 376 15.24 -15.87 1.51
C GLU A 376 14.59 -17.25 1.59
N ILE A 377 13.33 -17.30 1.16
CA ILE A 377 12.52 -18.53 1.18
C ILE A 377 12.88 -19.43 -0.01
N ILE A 378 13.13 -18.84 -1.19
CA ILE A 378 13.39 -19.59 -2.41
C ILE A 378 14.90 -19.85 -2.58
N GLN A 379 15.25 -21.13 -2.61
CA GLN A 379 16.59 -21.61 -2.93
C GLN A 379 16.79 -21.70 -4.44
N ASP A 380 18.06 -21.73 -4.87
CA ASP A 380 18.47 -21.87 -6.28
C ASP A 380 17.88 -20.77 -7.19
N LEU A 381 17.89 -19.50 -6.74
CA LEU A 381 17.30 -18.39 -7.49
C LEU A 381 17.82 -18.26 -8.93
N GLU A 382 19.10 -18.56 -9.17
CA GLU A 382 19.70 -18.60 -10.51
C GLU A 382 18.96 -19.61 -11.42
N LEU A 383 18.82 -20.86 -10.96
CA LEU A 383 18.12 -21.91 -11.70
C LEU A 383 16.63 -21.59 -11.88
N VAL A 384 16.00 -20.99 -10.87
CA VAL A 384 14.62 -20.52 -10.97
C VAL A 384 14.52 -19.48 -12.08
N THR A 385 15.39 -18.47 -12.08
CA THR A 385 15.42 -17.39 -13.05
C THR A 385 15.63 -17.93 -14.47
N ASP A 386 16.59 -18.83 -14.65
CA ASP A 386 16.87 -19.48 -15.93
C ASP A 386 15.67 -20.28 -16.47
N CYS A 387 15.00 -21.05 -15.61
CA CYS A 387 13.81 -21.80 -16.01
C CYS A 387 12.61 -20.92 -16.37
N PHE A 388 12.54 -19.70 -15.83
CA PHE A 388 11.53 -18.70 -16.17
C PHE A 388 11.95 -17.77 -17.31
N LYS A 389 13.16 -17.94 -17.86
CA LYS A 389 13.66 -17.17 -18.99
C LYS A 389 12.85 -17.49 -20.24
N ARG A 390 11.93 -16.59 -20.56
CA ARG A 390 11.03 -16.67 -21.73
C ARG A 390 11.19 -15.48 -22.68
N VAL A 391 12.04 -14.54 -22.28
CA VAL A 391 12.23 -13.25 -22.94
C VAL A 391 13.70 -12.89 -23.02
N LYS A 392 14.03 -12.06 -24.02
CA LYS A 392 15.30 -11.35 -24.12
C LYS A 392 15.03 -9.85 -24.13
N ILE A 393 15.64 -9.12 -23.22
CA ILE A 393 15.65 -7.66 -23.27
C ILE A 393 16.57 -7.22 -24.40
N VAL A 394 16.06 -6.37 -25.30
CA VAL A 394 16.80 -5.80 -26.42
C VAL A 394 16.83 -4.29 -26.24
N ASP A 395 18.02 -3.73 -26.07
CA ASP A 395 18.22 -2.29 -26.05
C ASP A 395 18.08 -1.73 -27.48
N ASN A 396 16.99 -1.01 -27.72
CA ASN A 396 16.74 -0.26 -28.95
C ASN A 396 16.70 1.24 -28.64
N THR A 397 17.41 1.72 -27.61
CA THR A 397 17.46 3.15 -27.30
C THR A 397 18.32 3.90 -28.31
N THR A 398 17.92 5.12 -28.65
CA THR A 398 18.68 6.05 -29.48
C THR A 398 18.87 7.38 -28.74
N PRO A 399 19.93 8.16 -29.03
CA PRO A 399 20.16 9.44 -28.35
C PRO A 399 18.97 10.40 -28.45
N ASP A 400 18.38 10.53 -29.64
CA ASP A 400 17.23 11.40 -29.93
C ASP A 400 15.90 10.80 -29.47
N GLY A 401 15.84 9.47 -29.28
CA GLY A 401 14.61 8.74 -29.01
C GLY A 401 13.73 8.58 -30.25
N TYR A 402 12.61 7.88 -30.09
CA TYR A 402 11.59 7.65 -31.11
C TYR A 402 10.42 8.60 -30.88
N ASN A 403 10.05 9.38 -31.88
CA ASN A 403 8.74 10.04 -31.90
C ASN A 403 7.63 9.03 -32.27
N ALA A 404 6.37 9.43 -32.14
CA ALA A 404 5.21 8.57 -32.41
C ALA A 404 5.22 7.92 -33.80
N ASN A 405 5.71 8.61 -34.84
CA ASN A 405 5.76 8.06 -36.21
C ASN A 405 6.85 7.01 -36.38
N GLU A 406 8.04 7.27 -35.82
CA GLU A 406 9.16 6.33 -35.83
C GLU A 406 8.82 5.08 -35.01
N LEU A 407 8.17 5.27 -33.86
CA LEU A 407 7.71 4.17 -33.01
C LEU A 407 6.61 3.34 -33.71
N LYS A 408 5.67 3.99 -34.42
CA LYS A 408 4.69 3.28 -35.28
C LYS A 408 5.41 2.40 -36.31
N ALA A 409 6.43 2.90 -37.00
CA ALA A 409 7.17 2.12 -37.98
C ALA A 409 7.86 0.88 -37.35
N LEU A 410 8.47 1.05 -36.17
CA LEU A 410 9.05 -0.06 -35.41
C LEU A 410 7.99 -1.11 -35.05
N ILE A 411 6.84 -0.67 -34.54
CA ILE A 411 5.73 -1.55 -34.15
C ILE A 411 5.24 -2.36 -35.35
N LEU A 412 4.95 -1.71 -36.47
CA LEU A 412 4.45 -2.38 -37.68
C LEU A 412 5.46 -3.40 -38.21
N THR A 413 6.76 -3.08 -38.15
CA THR A 413 7.84 -4.02 -38.52
C THR A 413 7.84 -5.26 -37.63
N GLU A 414 7.69 -5.10 -36.32
CA GLU A 414 7.65 -6.25 -35.41
C GLU A 414 6.35 -7.05 -35.55
N MET A 415 5.22 -6.40 -35.87
CA MET A 415 3.95 -7.05 -36.16
C MET A 415 3.99 -7.93 -37.42
N GLU A 416 5.02 -7.85 -38.27
CA GLU A 416 5.24 -8.84 -39.33
C GLU A 416 5.62 -10.23 -38.76
N LYS A 417 6.21 -10.26 -37.56
CA LYS A 417 6.78 -11.44 -36.90
C LYS A 417 5.90 -11.99 -35.78
N VAL A 418 4.96 -11.18 -35.28
CA VAL A 418 4.08 -11.53 -34.16
C VAL A 418 2.63 -11.12 -34.44
N ASP A 419 1.69 -11.80 -33.79
CA ASP A 419 0.27 -11.50 -33.87
C ASP A 419 -0.24 -10.69 -32.67
N SER A 420 0.60 -10.48 -31.64
CA SER A 420 0.23 -9.66 -30.49
C SER A 420 1.42 -8.85 -29.95
N LEU A 421 1.21 -7.54 -29.82
CA LEU A 421 2.23 -6.59 -29.34
C LEU A 421 1.64 -5.64 -28.30
N LEU A 422 2.38 -5.43 -27.21
CA LEU A 422 2.06 -4.47 -26.17
C LEU A 422 3.07 -3.34 -26.17
N VAL A 423 2.59 -2.09 -26.18
CA VAL A 423 3.42 -0.89 -26.04
C VAL A 423 3.12 -0.22 -24.71
N ILE A 424 4.15 0.00 -23.90
CA ILE A 424 4.04 0.68 -22.61
C ILE A 424 4.91 1.94 -22.64
N LEU A 425 4.27 3.08 -22.42
CA LEU A 425 4.93 4.39 -22.34
C LEU A 425 4.76 4.99 -20.94
N ASN A 426 5.71 5.83 -20.53
CA ASN A 426 5.73 6.44 -19.20
C ASN A 426 4.64 7.49 -18.98
N THR A 427 4.14 8.13 -20.05
CA THR A 427 3.22 9.26 -19.97
C THR A 427 1.95 9.06 -20.81
N LYS A 428 0.81 9.53 -20.28
CA LYS A 428 -0.49 9.51 -20.98
C LYS A 428 -0.42 10.28 -22.32
N GLN A 429 0.34 11.37 -22.37
CA GLN A 429 0.49 12.19 -23.58
C GLN A 429 1.17 11.42 -24.72
N ALA A 430 2.26 10.70 -24.42
CA ALA A 430 2.95 9.87 -25.40
C ALA A 430 2.06 8.70 -25.88
N VAL A 431 1.30 8.09 -24.96
CA VAL A 431 0.28 7.07 -25.29
C VAL A 431 -0.78 7.63 -26.26
N ARG A 432 -1.38 8.80 -25.96
CA ARG A 432 -2.40 9.42 -26.81
C ARG A 432 -1.85 9.71 -28.21
N LYS A 433 -0.65 10.30 -28.31
CA LYS A 433 0.01 10.57 -29.61
C LYS A 433 0.21 9.30 -30.44
N LEU A 434 0.78 8.25 -29.83
CA LEU A 434 1.03 6.98 -30.53
C LEU A 434 -0.29 6.29 -30.93
N TYR A 435 -1.26 6.25 -30.02
CA TYR A 435 -2.56 5.65 -30.26
C TYR A 435 -3.26 6.32 -31.45
N THR A 436 -3.28 7.65 -31.52
CA THR A 436 -3.85 8.38 -32.66
C THR A 436 -3.15 8.04 -33.99
N GLN A 437 -1.83 7.85 -34.00
CA GLN A 437 -1.09 7.46 -35.23
C GLN A 437 -1.38 6.03 -35.70
N LEU A 438 -1.70 5.13 -34.76
CA LEU A 438 -2.02 3.73 -35.03
C LEU A 438 -3.51 3.48 -35.27
N ASN A 439 -4.41 4.32 -34.74
CA ASN A 439 -5.86 4.10 -34.84
C ASN A 439 -6.49 4.56 -36.18
N ASP A 440 -5.67 4.79 -37.22
CA ASP A 440 -6.17 5.10 -38.55
C ASP A 440 -6.87 3.86 -39.17
N LYS A 441 -8.11 4.04 -39.67
CA LYS A 441 -8.92 2.93 -40.20
C LYS A 441 -8.24 2.23 -41.37
N ALA A 442 -7.60 2.97 -42.28
CA ALA A 442 -6.94 2.38 -43.45
C ALA A 442 -5.72 1.55 -43.04
N GLU A 443 -4.94 2.03 -42.06
CA GLU A 443 -3.81 1.30 -41.48
C GLU A 443 -4.24 0.00 -40.79
N ARG A 444 -5.30 0.06 -39.97
CA ARG A 444 -5.83 -1.11 -39.25
C ARG A 444 -6.34 -2.18 -40.20
N GLU A 445 -7.07 -1.78 -41.24
CA GLU A 445 -7.57 -2.71 -42.26
C GLU A 445 -6.43 -3.29 -43.10
N HIS A 446 -5.45 -2.46 -43.50
CA HIS A 446 -4.32 -2.88 -44.31
C HIS A 446 -3.45 -3.93 -43.60
N HIS A 447 -3.14 -3.69 -42.33
CA HIS A 447 -2.27 -4.57 -41.53
C HIS A 447 -3.04 -5.60 -40.68
N ARG A 448 -4.39 -5.60 -40.74
CA ARG A 448 -5.31 -6.55 -40.10
C ARG A 448 -5.11 -6.70 -38.59
N TYR A 449 -4.99 -5.58 -37.89
CA TYR A 449 -4.89 -5.55 -36.43
C TYR A 449 -6.04 -4.80 -35.76
N GLU A 450 -6.33 -5.21 -34.53
CA GLU A 450 -7.17 -4.49 -33.59
C GLU A 450 -6.31 -3.67 -32.63
N MET A 451 -6.80 -2.47 -32.31
CA MET A 451 -6.17 -1.55 -31.38
C MET A 451 -6.93 -1.54 -30.06
N PHE A 452 -6.18 -1.62 -28.97
CA PHE A 452 -6.69 -1.45 -27.62
C PHE A 452 -5.86 -0.43 -26.85
N HIS A 453 -6.50 0.25 -25.91
CA HIS A 453 -5.87 1.19 -25.01
C HIS A 453 -6.29 0.93 -23.57
N LEU A 454 -5.35 1.01 -22.64
CA LEU A 454 -5.63 0.88 -21.20
C LEU A 454 -5.00 2.05 -20.44
N SER A 455 -5.80 2.74 -19.65
CA SER A 455 -5.39 3.93 -18.88
C SER A 455 -6.04 3.98 -17.50
N THR A 456 -5.38 4.69 -16.58
CA THR A 456 -5.95 5.03 -15.27
C THR A 456 -7.12 6.01 -15.36
N GLY A 457 -7.30 6.70 -16.50
CA GLY A 457 -8.49 7.50 -16.79
C GLY A 457 -9.74 6.68 -17.07
N MET A 458 -9.63 5.36 -17.20
CA MET A 458 -10.78 4.44 -17.34
C MET A 458 -11.21 3.92 -15.96
N CYS A 459 -12.52 3.73 -15.75
CA CYS A 459 -13.02 3.17 -14.49
C CYS A 459 -12.77 1.64 -14.44
N PRO A 460 -12.81 1.01 -13.25
CA PRO A 460 -12.62 -0.44 -13.12
C PRO A 460 -13.47 -1.28 -14.08
N ALA A 461 -14.77 -0.99 -14.20
CA ALA A 461 -15.67 -1.71 -15.10
C ALA A 461 -15.24 -1.59 -16.57
N HIS A 462 -14.90 -0.39 -17.02
CA HIS A 462 -14.41 -0.14 -18.37
C HIS A 462 -13.11 -0.90 -18.68
N ARG A 463 -12.14 -0.88 -17.76
CA ARG A 463 -10.90 -1.66 -17.93
C ARG A 463 -11.17 -3.15 -18.03
N LYS A 464 -12.11 -3.67 -17.22
CA LYS A 464 -12.47 -5.09 -17.24
C LYS A 464 -13.02 -5.51 -18.60
N GLU A 465 -13.92 -4.71 -19.19
CA GLU A 465 -14.48 -4.99 -20.52
C GLU A 465 -13.37 -5.03 -21.59
N ILE A 466 -12.48 -4.03 -21.65
CA ILE A 466 -11.36 -4.02 -22.60
C ILE A 466 -10.45 -5.24 -22.41
N LEU A 467 -10.12 -5.59 -21.16
CA LEU A 467 -9.26 -6.73 -20.87
C LEU A 467 -9.90 -8.07 -21.31
N GLU A 468 -11.21 -8.22 -21.17
CA GLU A 468 -11.95 -9.38 -21.67
C GLU A 468 -11.92 -9.47 -23.21
N GLU A 469 -12.07 -8.34 -23.89
CA GLU A 469 -11.95 -8.27 -25.36
C GLU A 469 -10.53 -8.61 -25.84
N VAL A 470 -9.50 -8.07 -25.20
CA VAL A 470 -8.10 -8.41 -25.50
C VAL A 470 -7.88 -9.91 -25.34
N ARG A 471 -8.32 -10.51 -24.20
CA ARG A 471 -8.19 -11.95 -23.97
C ARG A 471 -8.90 -12.78 -25.04
N LYS A 472 -10.11 -12.39 -25.44
CA LYS A 472 -10.87 -13.09 -26.49
C LYS A 472 -10.14 -13.07 -27.84
N ASN A 473 -9.57 -11.92 -28.22
CA ASN A 473 -8.82 -11.79 -29.47
C ASN A 473 -7.52 -12.58 -29.45
N LEU A 474 -6.79 -12.55 -28.33
CA LEU A 474 -5.58 -13.34 -28.13
C LEU A 474 -5.84 -14.86 -28.15
N ALA A 475 -7.02 -15.31 -27.71
CA ALA A 475 -7.38 -16.73 -27.67
C ALA A 475 -7.88 -17.27 -29.02
N THR A 476 -8.62 -16.47 -29.79
CA THR A 476 -9.29 -16.91 -31.03
C THR A 476 -8.40 -16.88 -32.27
N GLY A 477 -7.29 -16.13 -32.24
CA GLY A 477 -6.30 -16.07 -33.33
C GLY A 477 -6.83 -15.44 -34.64
N GLY A 478 -7.96 -14.72 -34.60
CA GLY A 478 -8.65 -14.22 -35.78
C GLY A 478 -8.17 -12.87 -36.32
N ARG A 479 -7.59 -12.02 -35.46
CA ARG A 479 -7.00 -10.70 -35.80
C ARG A 479 -5.78 -10.45 -34.93
N ARG A 480 -4.79 -9.74 -35.49
CA ARG A 480 -3.61 -9.33 -34.73
C ARG A 480 -4.00 -8.28 -33.69
N VAL A 481 -3.28 -8.18 -32.59
CA VAL A 481 -3.62 -7.30 -31.46
C VAL A 481 -2.47 -6.35 -31.18
N ILE A 482 -2.76 -5.06 -31.11
CA ILE A 482 -1.85 -4.05 -30.56
C ILE A 482 -2.54 -3.40 -29.38
N CYS A 483 -1.88 -3.45 -28.22
CA CYS A 483 -2.35 -2.77 -27.02
C CYS A 483 -1.37 -1.65 -26.66
N VAL A 484 -1.85 -0.44 -26.40
CA VAL A 484 -1.04 0.68 -25.91
C VAL A 484 -1.49 1.05 -24.50
N SER A 485 -0.56 1.19 -23.56
CA SER A 485 -0.89 1.52 -22.17
C SER A 485 0.20 2.34 -21.50
N THR A 486 -0.12 2.88 -20.33
CA THR A 486 0.88 3.34 -19.36
C THR A 486 1.32 2.17 -18.46
N GLN A 487 1.89 2.44 -17.28
CA GLN A 487 2.34 1.41 -16.34
C GLN A 487 1.21 0.55 -15.75
N LEU A 488 -0.06 0.89 -15.99
CA LEU A 488 -1.22 0.17 -15.44
C LEU A 488 -1.19 -1.34 -15.72
N ILE A 489 -0.75 -1.74 -16.91
CA ILE A 489 -0.73 -3.16 -17.32
C ILE A 489 0.46 -3.94 -16.74
N GLU A 490 1.45 -3.25 -16.16
CA GLU A 490 2.66 -3.87 -15.60
C GLU A 490 2.32 -4.76 -14.38
N ALA A 491 1.28 -4.42 -13.62
CA ALA A 491 0.89 -5.12 -12.40
C ALA A 491 -0.59 -5.57 -12.42
N GLY A 492 -0.86 -6.76 -11.87
CA GLY A 492 -2.23 -7.24 -11.58
C GLY A 492 -3.10 -7.71 -12.76
N VAL A 493 -2.63 -7.62 -14.01
CA VAL A 493 -3.40 -8.05 -15.19
C VAL A 493 -2.91 -9.39 -15.74
N ASP A 494 -3.76 -10.42 -15.81
CA ASP A 494 -3.41 -11.71 -16.42
C ASP A 494 -3.65 -11.71 -17.94
N ILE A 495 -2.67 -11.18 -18.69
CA ILE A 495 -2.60 -11.16 -20.15
C ILE A 495 -1.16 -11.45 -20.60
N SER A 496 -1.01 -12.07 -21.78
CA SER A 496 0.26 -12.41 -22.41
C SER A 496 0.29 -11.93 -23.86
N PHE A 497 1.34 -11.20 -24.23
CA PHE A 497 1.63 -10.79 -25.60
C PHE A 497 2.87 -11.51 -26.14
N GLN A 498 3.05 -11.57 -27.45
CA GLN A 498 4.23 -12.16 -28.09
C GLN A 498 5.41 -11.18 -28.20
N CYS A 499 5.15 -9.87 -28.16
CA CYS A 499 6.17 -8.84 -28.15
C CYS A 499 5.77 -7.72 -27.19
N VAL A 500 6.75 -7.14 -26.49
CA VAL A 500 6.55 -5.95 -25.66
C VAL A 500 7.55 -4.88 -26.07
N VAL A 501 7.07 -3.66 -26.24
CA VAL A 501 7.87 -2.46 -26.42
C VAL A 501 7.65 -1.56 -25.21
N ARG A 502 8.71 -1.25 -24.47
CA ARG A 502 8.65 -0.47 -23.23
C ARG A 502 9.53 0.76 -23.35
N SER A 503 8.98 1.95 -23.08
CA SER A 503 9.81 3.15 -22.95
C SER A 503 10.81 2.97 -21.80
N LEU A 504 11.98 3.57 -21.89
CA LEU A 504 13.02 3.47 -20.88
C LEU A 504 12.48 3.97 -19.53
N ALA A 505 12.62 3.12 -18.52
CA ALA A 505 12.12 3.32 -17.17
C ALA A 505 13.05 2.60 -16.20
N GLY A 506 12.65 2.47 -14.92
CA GLY A 506 13.37 1.63 -13.98
C GLY A 506 13.48 0.18 -14.46
N LEU A 507 14.60 -0.48 -14.13
CA LEU A 507 14.87 -1.85 -14.58
C LEU A 507 13.84 -2.83 -14.00
N ASP A 508 13.32 -2.52 -12.82
CA ASP A 508 12.19 -3.20 -12.18
C ASP A 508 10.88 -3.03 -12.97
N SER A 509 10.57 -1.84 -13.49
CA SER A 509 9.42 -1.65 -14.40
C SER A 509 9.61 -2.41 -15.72
N ILE A 510 10.83 -2.44 -16.26
CA ILE A 510 11.17 -3.23 -17.46
C ILE A 510 10.96 -4.72 -17.19
N ALA A 511 11.39 -5.23 -16.02
CA ALA A 511 11.17 -6.62 -15.62
C ALA A 511 9.66 -6.95 -15.48
N GLN A 512 8.86 -6.04 -14.91
CA GLN A 512 7.41 -6.20 -14.81
C GLN A 512 6.72 -6.23 -16.19
N ALA A 513 7.11 -5.33 -17.09
CA ALA A 513 6.66 -5.32 -18.49
C ALA A 513 7.04 -6.60 -19.24
N ALA A 514 8.29 -7.06 -19.06
CA ALA A 514 8.75 -8.34 -19.57
C ALA A 514 7.94 -9.53 -19.00
N GLY A 515 7.37 -9.36 -17.81
CA GLY A 515 6.38 -10.23 -17.19
C GLY A 515 5.08 -10.47 -17.99
N ARG A 516 4.82 -9.63 -19.00
CA ARG A 516 3.66 -9.68 -19.91
C ARG A 516 4.02 -10.20 -21.31
N CYS A 517 5.31 -10.39 -21.60
CA CYS A 517 5.79 -10.99 -22.84
C CYS A 517 5.98 -12.50 -22.66
N ASN A 518 5.45 -13.30 -23.59
CA ASN A 518 5.50 -14.76 -23.61
C ASN A 518 5.20 -15.38 -22.23
N ARG A 519 4.22 -14.85 -21.51
CA ARG A 519 3.96 -15.14 -20.09
C ARG A 519 3.72 -16.63 -19.82
N HIS A 520 3.04 -17.31 -20.73
CA HIS A 520 2.74 -18.73 -20.62
C HIS A 520 3.85 -19.63 -21.19
N GLY A 521 4.95 -19.09 -21.74
CA GLY A 521 6.04 -19.87 -22.33
C GLY A 521 5.62 -20.70 -23.53
N LYS A 522 4.63 -20.22 -24.31
CA LYS A 522 4.12 -20.93 -25.49
C LYS A 522 5.11 -20.89 -26.66
N ASP A 523 5.95 -19.85 -26.70
CA ASP A 523 7.06 -19.69 -27.65
C ASP A 523 8.40 -19.94 -26.95
N GLU A 524 9.47 -20.28 -27.69
CA GLU A 524 10.81 -20.52 -27.12
C GLU A 524 11.37 -19.30 -26.37
N ILE A 525 11.64 -18.19 -27.06
CA ILE A 525 12.06 -16.90 -26.47
C ILE A 525 11.50 -15.76 -27.32
N ARG A 526 10.97 -14.72 -26.67
CA ARG A 526 10.46 -13.50 -27.35
C ARG A 526 11.22 -12.25 -26.93
N ASN A 527 11.16 -11.21 -27.75
CA ASN A 527 11.88 -9.96 -27.47
C ASN A 527 11.02 -9.01 -26.63
N VAL A 528 11.69 -8.28 -25.74
CA VAL A 528 11.18 -7.10 -25.07
C VAL A 528 12.09 -5.95 -25.48
N TYR A 529 11.57 -5.02 -26.28
CA TYR A 529 12.34 -3.88 -26.77
C TYR A 529 12.25 -2.74 -25.78
N VAL A 530 13.41 -2.24 -25.34
CA VAL A 530 13.51 -1.02 -24.54
C VAL A 530 13.84 0.13 -25.49
N ILE A 531 12.98 1.15 -25.52
CA ILE A 531 13.15 2.32 -26.40
C ILE A 531 13.20 3.59 -25.58
N LYS A 532 13.84 4.64 -26.08
CA LYS A 532 13.70 5.99 -25.53
C LYS A 532 12.61 6.71 -26.33
N SER A 533 11.55 7.18 -25.69
CA SER A 533 10.52 7.98 -26.38
C SER A 533 10.90 9.46 -26.41
N ALA A 534 10.86 10.08 -27.59
CA ALA A 534 11.08 11.52 -27.75
C ALA A 534 9.86 12.35 -27.32
N ASP A 535 8.69 11.70 -27.22
CA ASP A 535 7.41 12.34 -26.86
C ASP A 535 7.16 12.40 -25.35
N GLU A 536 8.11 11.97 -24.51
CA GLU A 536 7.98 11.93 -23.05
C GLU A 536 8.73 13.07 -22.37
N GLN A 537 8.02 13.83 -21.54
CA GLN A 537 8.62 14.85 -20.66
C GLN A 537 8.62 14.36 -19.21
N LEU A 538 9.76 13.81 -18.77
CA LEU A 538 9.90 13.22 -17.43
C LEU A 538 10.30 14.23 -16.33
N SER A 539 10.35 15.53 -16.63
CA SER A 539 10.82 16.57 -15.70
C SER A 539 10.03 16.63 -14.39
N LYS A 540 8.74 16.31 -14.43
CA LYS A 540 7.83 16.23 -13.27
C LYS A 540 7.76 14.83 -12.64
N LEU A 541 8.43 13.83 -13.23
CA LEU A 541 8.41 12.43 -12.82
C LEU A 541 9.82 12.02 -12.37
N LYS A 542 10.29 12.63 -11.28
CA LYS A 542 11.67 12.48 -10.78
C LYS A 542 12.11 11.03 -10.64
N GLU A 543 11.27 10.19 -10.03
CA GLU A 543 11.57 8.77 -9.80
C GLU A 543 11.73 7.99 -11.11
N ILE A 544 10.81 8.16 -12.07
CA ILE A 544 10.87 7.51 -13.38
C ILE A 544 12.10 8.00 -14.16
N ARG A 545 12.41 9.29 -14.11
CA ARG A 545 13.60 9.86 -14.75
C ARG A 545 14.89 9.24 -14.19
N ILE A 546 15.04 9.19 -12.87
CA ILE A 546 16.21 8.60 -12.23
C ILE A 546 16.28 7.10 -12.54
N GLY A 547 15.16 6.38 -12.48
CA GLY A 547 15.08 4.97 -12.84
C GLY A 547 15.54 4.73 -14.29
N ALA A 548 15.02 5.51 -15.24
CA ALA A 548 15.43 5.46 -16.65
C ALA A 548 16.92 5.75 -16.85
N GLU A 549 17.47 6.75 -16.16
CA GLU A 549 18.90 7.09 -16.20
C GLU A 549 19.77 5.95 -15.66
N LYS A 550 19.37 5.31 -14.56
CA LYS A 550 20.13 4.18 -13.99
C LYS A 550 19.99 2.93 -14.85
N SER A 551 18.82 2.66 -15.44
CA SER A 551 18.64 1.57 -16.40
C SER A 551 19.49 1.79 -17.65
N ALA A 552 19.54 3.00 -18.20
CA ALA A 552 20.41 3.33 -19.34
C ALA A 552 21.87 2.99 -19.05
N ARG A 553 22.32 3.32 -17.84
CA ARG A 553 23.67 2.97 -17.36
C ARG A 553 23.87 1.46 -17.29
N ILE A 554 22.90 0.71 -16.77
CA ILE A 554 22.98 -0.75 -16.69
C ILE A 554 23.04 -1.36 -18.10
N LEU A 555 22.24 -0.87 -19.05
CA LEU A 555 22.28 -1.32 -20.46
C LEU A 555 23.67 -1.13 -21.08
N ASP A 556 24.28 0.06 -20.91
CA ASP A 556 25.62 0.39 -21.40
C ASP A 556 26.74 -0.44 -20.73
N GLU A 557 26.65 -0.65 -19.41
CA GLU A 557 27.60 -1.50 -18.67
C GLU A 557 27.45 -2.98 -19.06
N PHE A 558 26.22 -3.46 -19.26
CA PHE A 558 25.91 -4.83 -19.67
C PHE A 558 26.46 -5.15 -21.06
N GLU A 559 26.35 -4.25 -22.03
CA GLU A 559 26.89 -4.46 -23.39
C GLU A 559 28.41 -4.71 -23.37
N ARG A 560 29.13 -4.04 -22.46
CA ARG A 560 30.59 -4.16 -22.34
C ARG A 560 31.01 -5.39 -21.54
N LYS A 561 30.24 -5.78 -20.53
CA LYS A 561 30.62 -6.80 -19.53
C LYS A 561 29.43 -7.62 -19.04
N PRO A 562 28.79 -8.43 -19.89
CA PRO A 562 27.57 -9.15 -19.54
C PRO A 562 27.77 -10.14 -18.37
N ASP A 563 28.98 -10.67 -18.19
CA ASP A 563 29.33 -11.58 -17.09
C ASP A 563 29.18 -10.95 -15.70
N GLU A 564 29.40 -9.63 -15.55
CA GLU A 564 29.21 -8.93 -14.26
C GLU A 564 27.73 -8.74 -13.89
N PHE A 565 26.82 -9.15 -14.77
CA PHE A 565 25.37 -9.02 -14.67
C PHE A 565 24.68 -10.37 -14.89
N GLY A 566 25.36 -11.50 -14.59
CA GLY A 566 24.77 -12.83 -14.72
C GLY A 566 24.37 -13.19 -16.17
N ASN A 567 24.94 -12.52 -17.18
CA ASN A 567 24.61 -12.70 -18.60
C ASN A 567 23.13 -12.46 -18.98
N ASP A 568 22.37 -11.78 -18.10
CA ASP A 568 20.99 -11.38 -18.34
C ASP A 568 20.67 -10.05 -17.66
N LEU A 569 19.99 -9.13 -18.35
CA LEU A 569 19.56 -7.85 -17.78
C LEU A 569 18.48 -8.01 -16.69
N LEU A 570 17.82 -9.16 -16.64
CA LEU A 570 16.83 -9.50 -15.61
C LEU A 570 17.41 -10.43 -14.52
N SER A 571 18.72 -10.65 -14.52
CA SER A 571 19.39 -11.44 -13.49
C SER A 571 19.29 -10.77 -12.11
N PRO A 572 19.39 -11.55 -11.01
CA PRO A 572 19.53 -10.99 -9.67
C PRO A 572 20.67 -9.97 -9.57
N GLU A 573 21.83 -10.24 -10.19
CA GLU A 573 23.01 -9.38 -10.16
C GLU A 573 22.75 -8.02 -10.81
N ALA A 574 22.07 -8.01 -11.97
CA ALA A 574 21.72 -6.78 -12.67
C ALA A 574 20.71 -5.94 -11.88
N MET A 575 19.72 -6.59 -11.29
CA MET A 575 18.72 -5.94 -10.45
C MET A 575 19.34 -5.35 -9.18
N THR A 576 20.25 -6.07 -8.52
CA THR A 576 20.98 -5.58 -7.35
C THR A 576 21.80 -4.33 -7.70
N LYS A 577 22.62 -4.38 -8.76
CA LYS A 577 23.41 -3.21 -9.22
C LYS A 577 22.52 -2.02 -9.59
N TYR A 578 21.41 -2.26 -10.28
CA TYR A 578 20.44 -1.21 -10.60
C TYR A 578 19.92 -0.51 -9.34
N PHE A 579 19.45 -1.27 -8.35
CA PHE A 579 18.92 -0.70 -7.12
C PHE A 579 20.00 -0.02 -6.27
N GLU A 580 21.23 -0.53 -6.26
CA GLU A 580 22.37 0.17 -5.65
C GLU A 580 22.57 1.56 -6.26
N TYR A 581 22.60 1.66 -7.59
CA TYR A 581 22.73 2.95 -8.28
C TYR A 581 21.52 3.86 -8.05
N TYR A 582 20.31 3.29 -8.02
CA TYR A 582 19.07 4.02 -7.83
C TYR A 582 18.97 4.61 -6.42
N TYR A 583 19.12 3.78 -5.38
CA TYR A 583 19.03 4.21 -3.98
C TYR A 583 20.18 5.12 -3.57
N THR A 584 21.35 4.99 -4.19
CA THR A 584 22.47 5.92 -3.96
C THR A 584 22.12 7.34 -4.45
N GLU A 585 21.47 7.47 -5.61
CA GLU A 585 21.07 8.77 -6.18
C GLU A 585 20.01 9.46 -5.33
N ILE A 586 19.00 8.70 -4.88
CA ILE A 586 17.84 9.23 -4.13
C ILE A 586 18.04 9.14 -2.62
N LYS A 587 19.27 8.92 -2.14
CA LYS A 587 19.56 8.69 -0.71
C LYS A 587 18.93 9.75 0.21
N TYR A 588 18.95 11.02 -0.22
CA TYR A 588 18.39 12.13 0.54
C TYR A 588 16.86 12.25 0.46
N ASP A 589 16.25 11.58 -0.51
CA ASP A 589 14.80 11.52 -0.70
C ASP A 589 14.16 10.36 0.06
N LEU A 590 14.94 9.46 0.70
CA LEU A 590 14.42 8.29 1.44
C LEU A 590 13.72 8.63 2.77
N ASN A 591 13.97 9.84 3.27
CA ASN A 591 13.40 10.34 4.52
C ASN A 591 12.25 11.30 4.20
N TYR A 592 11.08 11.00 4.74
CA TYR A 592 9.88 11.80 4.51
C TYR A 592 10.09 13.23 5.03
N ARG A 593 10.16 14.20 4.12
CA ARG A 593 10.31 15.62 4.45
C ARG A 593 8.94 16.26 4.49
N LEU A 594 8.59 16.89 5.61
CA LEU A 594 7.34 17.61 5.80
C LEU A 594 7.52 19.03 5.24
N PRO A 595 7.00 19.36 4.04
CA PRO A 595 7.40 20.58 3.33
C PRO A 595 6.99 21.86 4.06
N VAL A 596 5.85 21.84 4.76
CA VAL A 596 5.28 22.99 5.48
C VAL A 596 6.21 23.47 6.60
N ILE A 597 6.84 22.54 7.33
CA ILE A 597 7.73 22.86 8.46
C ILE A 597 9.21 22.62 8.13
N ASN A 598 9.50 22.12 6.93
CA ASN A 598 10.85 21.86 6.42
C ASN A 598 11.71 20.95 7.32
N GLN A 599 11.10 19.94 7.95
CA GLN A 599 11.76 18.97 8.82
C GLN A 599 11.45 17.53 8.38
N GLU A 600 12.28 16.58 8.79
CA GLU A 600 12.10 15.16 8.47
C GLU A 600 11.24 14.48 9.53
N ALA A 601 10.21 13.74 9.11
CA ALA A 601 9.31 13.01 10.00
C ALA A 601 10.07 11.99 10.87
N PHE A 602 11.06 11.31 10.32
CA PHE A 602 11.91 10.38 11.08
C PHE A 602 12.59 11.06 12.27
N LYS A 603 13.17 12.26 12.07
CA LYS A 603 13.84 13.01 13.13
C LYS A 603 12.86 13.46 14.20
N LEU A 604 11.69 13.95 13.79
CA LEU A 604 10.61 14.37 14.67
C LEU A 604 10.05 13.25 15.55
N LEU A 605 9.95 12.02 15.01
CA LEU A 605 9.50 10.85 15.78
C LEU A 605 10.63 10.13 16.53
N SER A 606 11.87 10.59 16.38
CA SER A 606 13.04 10.00 17.02
C SER A 606 13.52 10.87 18.18
N LEU A 607 14.71 11.46 18.07
CA LEU A 607 15.31 12.31 19.11
C LEU A 607 14.84 13.77 19.07
N ASN A 608 14.30 14.23 17.93
CA ASN A 608 13.83 15.60 17.73
C ASN A 608 14.85 16.68 18.11
N GLU A 609 16.14 16.43 17.86
CA GLU A 609 17.28 17.17 18.43
C GLU A 609 17.24 18.67 18.12
N ASP A 610 16.83 19.03 16.90
CA ASP A 610 16.77 20.42 16.45
C ASP A 610 15.79 21.24 17.30
N ASN A 611 14.57 20.73 17.50
CA ASN A 611 13.54 21.42 18.27
C ASN A 611 13.86 21.39 19.77
N VAL A 612 14.47 20.31 20.29
CA VAL A 612 14.94 20.23 21.68
C VAL A 612 15.99 21.31 21.95
N THR A 613 16.99 21.42 21.08
CA THR A 613 18.08 22.40 21.20
C THR A 613 17.55 23.82 21.10
N ALA A 614 16.64 24.08 20.16
CA ALA A 614 15.99 25.38 20.02
C ALA A 614 15.15 25.75 21.26
N LEU A 615 14.43 24.79 21.86
CA LEU A 615 13.64 25.02 23.07
C LEU A 615 14.51 25.36 24.28
N GLN A 616 15.61 24.64 24.47
CA GLN A 616 16.57 24.91 25.54
C GLN A 616 17.15 26.33 25.42
N ARG A 617 17.49 26.76 24.19
CA ARG A 617 17.99 28.12 23.92
C ARG A 617 16.94 29.20 24.19
N LYS A 618 15.68 28.97 23.78
CA LYS A 618 14.58 29.95 23.90
C LYS A 618 14.10 30.14 25.34
N SER A 619 13.95 29.04 26.08
CA SER A 619 13.31 29.05 27.40
C SER A 619 14.28 29.04 28.57
N GLY A 620 15.56 28.69 28.34
CA GLY A 620 16.53 28.42 29.41
C GLY A 620 16.16 27.22 30.28
N MET A 621 15.05 26.53 29.99
CA MET A 621 14.60 25.34 30.69
C MET A 621 15.19 24.09 30.04
N ASN A 622 15.92 23.31 30.83
CA ASN A 622 16.13 21.90 30.49
C ASN A 622 14.85 21.14 30.85
N THR A 623 14.06 20.74 29.85
CA THR A 623 12.86 19.95 30.11
C THR A 623 13.29 18.59 30.67
N ARG A 624 12.82 18.24 31.88
CA ARG A 624 12.99 16.89 32.48
C ARG A 624 12.33 15.77 31.66
N LEU A 625 11.77 16.09 30.50
CA LEU A 625 11.16 15.10 29.61
C LEU A 625 12.23 14.12 29.09
N ILE A 626 11.91 12.84 29.00
CA ILE A 626 12.72 11.84 28.30
C ILE A 626 12.25 11.72 26.85
N SER A 627 10.94 11.69 26.64
CA SER A 627 10.26 11.66 25.34
C SER A 627 10.26 13.05 24.70
N LYS A 628 10.59 13.11 23.40
CA LYS A 628 10.81 14.37 22.66
C LYS A 628 10.00 14.46 21.37
N GLN A 629 9.21 13.44 21.07
CA GLN A 629 8.64 13.23 19.75
C GLN A 629 7.52 14.21 19.40
N SER A 630 7.40 14.56 18.12
CA SER A 630 6.35 15.45 17.58
C SER A 630 5.30 14.66 16.79
N PHE A 631 4.45 13.89 17.48
CA PHE A 631 3.42 13.08 16.82
C PHE A 631 2.41 13.92 16.03
N ALA A 632 1.84 14.96 16.66
CA ALA A 632 0.80 15.78 16.05
C ALA A 632 1.34 16.54 14.83
N ALA A 633 2.59 16.99 14.89
CA ALA A 633 3.23 17.65 13.75
C ALA A 633 3.40 16.70 12.55
N VAL A 634 3.90 15.47 12.77
CA VAL A 634 4.03 14.50 11.68
C VAL A 634 2.66 14.11 11.15
N GLU A 635 1.73 13.74 12.02
CA GLU A 635 0.37 13.33 11.65
C GLU A 635 -0.38 14.40 10.86
N ARG A 636 -0.15 15.67 11.15
CA ARG A 636 -0.80 16.79 10.45
C ARG A 636 -0.34 16.96 9.01
N TYR A 637 0.92 16.66 8.71
CA TYR A 637 1.54 16.97 7.41
C TYR A 637 1.99 15.73 6.62
N PHE A 638 1.82 14.53 7.18
CA PHE A 638 2.14 13.29 6.49
C PHE A 638 1.00 12.88 5.56
N GLU A 639 1.34 12.73 4.29
CA GLU A 639 0.47 12.20 3.25
C GLU A 639 1.26 11.17 2.44
N VAL A 640 0.72 9.95 2.29
CA VAL A 640 1.40 8.92 1.49
C VAL A 640 1.43 9.29 0.01
N ILE A 641 0.37 9.95 -0.46
CA ILE A 641 0.18 10.39 -1.85
C ILE A 641 0.26 11.92 -1.85
N ASP A 642 1.33 12.48 -2.42
CA ASP A 642 1.63 13.93 -2.42
C ASP A 642 0.62 14.80 -3.19
N GLN A 643 -0.21 14.18 -4.03
CA GLN A 643 -1.21 14.88 -4.83
C GLN A 643 -2.60 14.32 -4.50
N PRO A 644 -3.42 15.04 -3.71
CA PRO A 644 -4.77 14.58 -3.42
C PRO A 644 -5.55 14.45 -4.73
N THR A 645 -6.11 13.27 -4.94
CA THR A 645 -7.01 12.99 -6.04
C THR A 645 -8.43 12.96 -5.53
N THR A 646 -9.35 13.52 -6.30
CA THR A 646 -10.77 13.48 -6.01
C THR A 646 -11.41 12.32 -6.77
N SER A 647 -12.23 11.53 -6.08
CA SER A 647 -13.04 10.48 -6.70
C SER A 647 -14.20 11.09 -7.46
N VAL A 648 -14.37 10.66 -8.72
CA VAL A 648 -15.42 11.16 -9.62
C VAL A 648 -16.08 9.97 -10.32
N LEU A 649 -17.42 9.94 -10.30
CA LEU A 649 -18.22 8.95 -11.03
C LEU A 649 -18.21 9.23 -12.52
N VAL A 650 -18.16 8.18 -13.34
CA VAL A 650 -18.09 8.31 -14.79
C VAL A 650 -19.29 7.66 -15.49
N PRO A 651 -19.87 8.30 -16.51
CA PRO A 651 -21.01 7.77 -17.27
C PRO A 651 -20.55 6.77 -18.33
N PHE A 652 -20.00 5.63 -17.90
CA PHE A 652 -19.39 4.66 -18.81
C PHE A 652 -20.42 3.84 -19.63
N ASN A 653 -21.42 3.29 -18.94
CA ASN A 653 -22.45 2.43 -19.50
C ASN A 653 -23.82 2.76 -18.88
N ASP A 654 -24.87 2.06 -19.31
CA ASP A 654 -26.24 2.30 -18.84
C ASP A 654 -26.37 2.14 -17.31
N GLU A 655 -25.71 1.15 -16.71
CA GLU A 655 -25.73 0.97 -15.25
C GLU A 655 -25.07 2.16 -14.53
N ALA A 656 -23.95 2.67 -15.02
CA ALA A 656 -23.29 3.83 -14.43
C ALA A 656 -24.18 5.09 -14.52
N ASN A 657 -24.90 5.25 -15.64
CA ASN A 657 -25.85 6.34 -15.84
C ASN A 657 -27.06 6.23 -14.90
N GLU A 658 -27.58 5.02 -14.68
CA GLU A 658 -28.63 4.75 -13.68
C GLU A 658 -28.14 5.13 -12.27
N ILE A 659 -26.94 4.70 -11.87
CA ILE A 659 -26.37 5.04 -10.56
C ILE A 659 -26.23 6.56 -10.40
N ILE A 660 -25.74 7.27 -11.42
CA ILE A 660 -25.62 8.74 -11.42
C ILE A 660 -27.01 9.41 -11.29
N ALA A 661 -28.03 8.87 -11.94
CA ALA A 661 -29.40 9.37 -11.85
C ALA A 661 -30.01 9.11 -10.47
N ASP A 662 -29.83 7.90 -9.92
CA ASP A 662 -30.34 7.50 -8.61
C ASP A 662 -29.71 8.34 -7.48
N LEU A 663 -28.39 8.58 -7.54
CA LEU A 663 -27.67 9.44 -6.59
C LEU A 663 -28.10 10.93 -6.66
N ASN A 664 -28.84 11.32 -7.69
CA ASN A 664 -29.44 12.64 -7.81
C ASN A 664 -30.86 12.71 -7.23
N GLY A 665 -31.44 11.57 -6.80
CA GLY A 665 -32.76 11.47 -6.18
C GLY A 665 -32.72 11.49 -4.65
N GLU A 666 -33.91 11.41 -4.03
CA GLU A 666 -34.04 11.17 -2.59
C GLU A 666 -33.84 9.68 -2.31
N LEU A 667 -32.81 9.35 -1.52
CA LEU A 667 -32.44 7.97 -1.19
C LEU A 667 -32.49 7.77 0.32
N ASP A 668 -32.97 6.61 0.75
CA ASP A 668 -32.75 6.17 2.13
C ASP A 668 -31.29 5.68 2.34
N SER A 669 -30.89 5.53 3.60
CA SER A 669 -29.51 5.16 3.97
C SER A 669 -29.09 3.77 3.45
N GLU A 670 -30.04 2.83 3.33
CA GLU A 670 -29.75 1.48 2.85
C GLU A 670 -29.50 1.46 1.34
N GLN A 671 -30.37 2.15 0.58
CA GLN A 671 -30.26 2.37 -0.85
C GLN A 671 -28.97 3.13 -1.17
N LEU A 672 -28.65 4.19 -0.42
CA LEU A 672 -27.42 4.96 -0.59
C LEU A 672 -26.18 4.08 -0.43
N THR A 673 -26.11 3.26 0.62
CA THR A 673 -24.95 2.39 0.86
C THR A 673 -24.78 1.34 -0.26
N SER A 674 -25.89 0.76 -0.71
CA SER A 674 -25.90 -0.22 -1.81
C SER A 674 -25.46 0.44 -3.13
N LEU A 675 -25.99 1.62 -3.44
CA LEU A 675 -25.63 2.41 -4.61
C LEU A 675 -24.15 2.80 -4.60
N LEU A 676 -23.64 3.33 -3.49
CA LEU A 676 -22.22 3.70 -3.36
C LEU A 676 -21.30 2.49 -3.56
N ARG A 677 -21.68 1.30 -3.07
CA ARG A 677 -20.91 0.07 -3.32
C ARG A 677 -20.89 -0.30 -4.81
N ARG A 678 -22.04 -0.26 -5.49
CA ARG A 678 -22.12 -0.48 -6.95
C ARG A 678 -21.38 0.60 -7.74
N ALA A 679 -21.35 1.82 -7.23
CA ALA A 679 -20.73 2.97 -7.87
C ALA A 679 -19.19 2.86 -7.89
N GLN A 680 -18.57 2.12 -6.97
CA GLN A 680 -17.11 1.99 -6.87
C GLN A 680 -16.44 1.52 -8.19
N GLN A 681 -17.08 0.60 -8.93
CA GLN A 681 -16.55 0.13 -10.22
C GLN A 681 -16.62 1.17 -11.35
N TYR A 682 -17.32 2.29 -11.11
CA TYR A 682 -17.54 3.40 -12.04
C TYR A 682 -16.88 4.70 -11.55
N VAL A 683 -15.95 4.62 -10.59
CA VAL A 683 -15.18 5.77 -10.10
C VAL A 683 -13.79 5.82 -10.74
N ILE A 684 -13.35 7.03 -11.06
CA ILE A 684 -11.94 7.34 -11.34
C ILE A 684 -11.43 8.36 -10.30
N ASN A 685 -10.11 8.39 -10.11
CA ASN A 685 -9.45 9.40 -9.28
C ASN A 685 -8.74 10.40 -10.19
N ILE A 686 -9.09 11.68 -10.05
CA ILE A 686 -8.49 12.76 -10.86
C ILE A 686 -7.80 13.78 -9.96
N TYR A 687 -6.74 14.41 -10.48
CA TYR A 687 -5.98 15.40 -9.73
C TYR A 687 -6.76 16.70 -9.56
N THR A 688 -6.43 17.48 -8.52
CA THR A 688 -7.08 18.77 -8.26
C THR A 688 -7.06 19.75 -9.44
N HIS A 689 -6.02 19.71 -10.28
CA HIS A 689 -5.94 20.57 -11.46
C HIS A 689 -6.84 20.08 -12.61
N GLU A 690 -6.98 18.76 -12.79
CA GLU A 690 -7.91 18.15 -13.75
C GLU A 690 -9.36 18.46 -13.35
N LEU A 691 -9.68 18.30 -12.05
CA LEU A 691 -11.00 18.65 -11.50
C LEU A 691 -11.34 20.12 -11.75
N LYS A 692 -10.41 21.04 -11.49
CA LYS A 692 -10.61 22.48 -11.73
C LYS A 692 -10.86 22.81 -13.19
N GLN A 693 -10.15 22.17 -14.11
CA GLN A 693 -10.36 22.37 -15.55
C GLN A 693 -11.76 21.89 -15.96
N LEU A 694 -12.12 20.65 -15.58
CA LEU A 694 -13.43 20.09 -15.88
C LEU A 694 -14.59 20.91 -15.27
N ASP A 695 -14.40 21.49 -14.09
CA ASP A 695 -15.37 22.39 -13.46
C ASP A 695 -15.51 23.71 -14.25
N GLN A 696 -14.39 24.31 -14.68
CA GLN A 696 -14.38 25.51 -15.51
C GLN A 696 -15.08 25.29 -16.86
N ASP A 697 -14.89 24.12 -17.46
CA ASP A 697 -15.49 23.73 -18.73
C ASP A 697 -16.93 23.20 -18.58
N ASN A 698 -17.49 23.26 -17.36
CA ASN A 698 -18.84 22.77 -17.03
C ASN A 698 -19.05 21.29 -17.42
N ASN A 699 -18.05 20.46 -17.18
CA ASN A 699 -18.02 19.03 -17.48
C ASN A 699 -18.25 18.13 -16.24
N ILE A 700 -18.57 18.74 -15.10
CA ILE A 700 -18.87 18.08 -13.83
C ILE A 700 -20.33 18.29 -13.44
N LYS A 701 -20.91 17.30 -12.78
CA LYS A 701 -22.18 17.34 -12.05
C LYS A 701 -21.88 17.11 -10.56
N LEU A 702 -22.49 17.92 -9.71
CA LEU A 702 -22.49 17.73 -8.26
C LEU A 702 -23.75 16.96 -7.87
N LEU A 703 -23.59 15.83 -7.20
CA LEU A 703 -24.64 14.94 -6.70
C LEU A 703 -24.64 14.97 -5.16
N LEU A 704 -25.70 14.43 -4.53
CA LEU A 704 -25.83 14.35 -3.07
C LEU A 704 -25.47 15.66 -2.35
N HIS A 705 -26.16 16.76 -2.68
CA HIS A 705 -25.93 18.07 -2.07
C HIS A 705 -24.49 18.62 -2.21
N GLY A 706 -23.73 18.14 -3.20
CA GLY A 706 -22.35 18.58 -3.43
C GLY A 706 -21.28 17.63 -2.89
N ASN A 707 -21.68 16.49 -2.32
CA ASN A 707 -20.74 15.52 -1.72
C ASN A 707 -20.14 14.56 -2.75
N VAL A 708 -20.76 14.37 -3.92
CA VAL A 708 -20.27 13.45 -4.95
C VAL A 708 -20.12 14.15 -6.28
N TYR A 709 -18.95 13.98 -6.91
CA TYR A 709 -18.66 14.47 -8.24
C TYR A 709 -18.99 13.40 -9.29
N ALA A 710 -19.63 13.78 -10.39
CA ALA A 710 -19.84 12.93 -11.55
C ALA A 710 -19.47 13.66 -12.85
N LEU A 711 -18.88 12.96 -13.82
CA LEU A 711 -18.59 13.53 -15.14
C LEU A 711 -19.84 13.59 -16.00
N LYS A 712 -19.88 14.57 -16.91
CA LYS A 712 -20.80 14.55 -18.05
C LYS A 712 -20.27 13.61 -19.14
N GLU A 713 -21.18 13.10 -19.99
CA GLU A 713 -20.83 12.14 -21.06
C GLU A 713 -19.72 12.66 -21.98
N VAL A 714 -19.73 13.95 -22.29
CA VAL A 714 -18.72 14.59 -23.13
C VAL A 714 -17.30 14.54 -22.57
N ALA A 715 -17.14 14.32 -21.26
CA ALA A 715 -15.84 14.26 -20.58
C ALA A 715 -15.36 12.81 -20.34
N TYR A 716 -16.02 11.82 -20.92
CA TYR A 716 -15.63 10.42 -20.81
C TYR A 716 -15.74 9.68 -22.14
N SER A 717 -14.59 9.30 -22.71
CA SER A 717 -14.47 8.55 -23.95
C SER A 717 -14.45 7.04 -23.71
N LYS A 718 -15.17 6.28 -24.54
CA LYS A 718 -15.08 4.80 -24.59
C LYS A 718 -13.72 4.29 -25.09
N GLU A 719 -12.95 5.12 -25.81
CA GLU A 719 -11.61 4.70 -26.28
C GLU A 719 -10.50 5.12 -25.31
N MET A 720 -10.62 6.32 -24.72
CA MET A 720 -9.52 6.95 -23.96
C MET A 720 -9.77 7.08 -22.45
N GLY A 721 -11.01 6.87 -21.99
CA GLY A 721 -11.43 7.16 -20.62
C GLY A 721 -11.65 8.66 -20.42
N LEU A 722 -11.20 9.20 -19.28
CA LEU A 722 -11.28 10.63 -18.96
C LEU A 722 -10.79 11.52 -20.12
N ASP A 723 -11.64 12.46 -20.53
CA ASP A 723 -11.34 13.49 -21.51
C ASP A 723 -11.51 14.89 -20.90
N LEU A 724 -10.41 15.61 -20.74
CA LEU A 724 -10.40 16.94 -20.12
C LEU A 724 -10.96 18.01 -21.05
N GLU A 725 -10.91 17.79 -22.36
CA GLU A 725 -11.32 18.77 -23.38
C GLU A 725 -12.84 18.74 -23.66
N GLY A 726 -13.54 17.68 -23.20
CA GLY A 726 -14.98 17.56 -23.36
C GLY A 726 -15.42 17.24 -24.80
N GLU A 727 -14.59 16.56 -25.59
CA GLU A 727 -14.86 16.29 -27.01
C GLU A 727 -15.43 14.89 -27.25
N ALA A 728 -15.48 14.02 -26.23
CA ALA A 728 -15.90 12.62 -26.36
C ALA A 728 -17.28 12.46 -27.02
N GLY A 729 -18.22 13.38 -26.74
CA GLY A 729 -19.57 13.35 -27.31
C GLY A 729 -19.65 13.65 -28.81
N TRP A 730 -18.65 14.33 -29.40
CA TRP A 730 -18.64 14.71 -30.82
C TRP A 730 -18.08 13.61 -31.73
N SER A 731 -17.33 12.66 -31.14
CA SER A 731 -16.71 11.55 -31.87
C SER A 731 -17.69 10.46 -32.33
N LEU A 732 -18.90 10.42 -31.78
CA LEU A 732 -19.96 9.48 -32.17
C LEU A 732 -20.75 9.91 -33.42
N GLU A 733 -20.68 11.17 -33.84
CA GLU A 733 -21.43 11.67 -35.01
C GLU A 733 -20.61 11.71 -36.32
N ILE A 734 -19.30 11.40 -36.29
CA ILE A 734 -18.41 11.43 -37.48
C ILE A 734 -17.80 10.05 -37.78
N MET A 735 -18.43 8.94 -37.35
CA MET A 735 -17.99 7.59 -37.69
C MET A 735 -18.66 6.97 -38.91
#